data_AF-L0DJN6-F1
#
_entry.id   AF-L0DJN6-F1
#
_cell.length_a   1.000
_cell.length_b   1.000
_cell.length_c   1.000
_cell.angle_alpha   90.00
_cell.angle_beta   90.00
_cell.angle_gamma   90.00
#
_symmetry.space_group_name_H-M   'P 1'
#
loop_
_entity.id
_entity.type
_entity.pdbx_description
1 polymer ?
#
loop_
_entity_poly.entity_id
_entity_poly.type
_entity_poly.pdbx_seq_one_letter_code
_entity_poly.pdbx_strand_id
1 'polypeptide(L)'
;MPPYARADHNFGNLGTRRLSRFSAHVPAGLVLIGTLVAFVLCGLVLLRHPGVPYNLRELIASRQPVLTLGVLGLCLLITGATPLLLAWLWDRRPSEFAWVGPLNGISVAALIYALLRMAVPYESISDIIGSPVLGLPGELEDLGRFVGLYLGIVVGLTLGVRLTIGGTPQRRDLPGLIGLSAMAVLSYIIVIPYACTDNLVELLRGGGSLVSAGAVLAFVCLLGLTAGAISLAMIRAVEGRWRPLAGAIVLLLASIVVGWVLLLVATTPALTKYGRTFAAREFLFSPDREHYLGDSLIFLRFAVAACSMIAVLSVGMLFGRLVLRSREANPTAHRRVQPAKPVSAVPWRRGHYLCLFALYAGFAIYGSLVPLHFRSVPLSEAWERFRQIPFLELGIESRSDWVANILLFVPLSFLLAGALRVDRLGRYGDLAAGLFIVPACALLSGAIEFTQIWFPPRTVSQNDIAAEVLGAIAGVVLWSLAGRRMTGVAREYVRTLSSHRKFHLILEVYLVGLIVYSVLPLDLTISPTHLWRKYHDGRILLFATGGSNPMESAYLVFAKTATFVPVGLLVASLLARLKTPIGNVVRGFFIGAALAALIEMAQLLVYSRVTNGADLLWGALGASIGVACLEAGTTSQAVRQPRSSDRPWAWFCLAAAYAVILAVVFWYPFTFTTQKRLILERLSGMARVPFSALYWGTDWNAMTQIARKVLWFIPLGGLLARGIAMVATSSPRQRPVLIGVGLLATLAVAVAIEFVQILLPGKIADLTDIFLYEIGAIIGMWVLLSLPDLRAKATPTPK
;
A
#
# COMPACT_ATOMS: atom_id res chain seq x y z
N MET A 1 -47.07 38.47 9.01
CA MET A 1 -47.73 37.24 8.52
C MET A 1 -48.97 37.66 7.74
N PRO A 2 -49.37 37.01 6.62
CA PRO A 2 -48.72 35.90 5.95
C PRO A 2 -48.30 36.19 4.48
N PRO A 3 -47.52 35.27 3.87
CA PRO A 3 -46.99 35.29 2.51
C PRO A 3 -47.78 34.39 1.53
N TYR A 4 -47.67 34.62 0.22
CA TYR A 4 -48.05 33.71 -0.88
C TYR A 4 -47.07 33.98 -2.05
N ALA A 5 -46.15 33.10 -2.46
CA ALA A 5 -46.26 31.77 -3.07
C ALA A 5 -46.03 31.82 -4.60
N ARG A 6 -44.94 31.15 -5.00
CA ARG A 6 -44.65 30.41 -6.26
C ARG A 6 -44.77 31.10 -7.62
N ALA A 7 -43.65 31.04 -8.35
CA ALA A 7 -43.67 30.51 -9.72
C ALA A 7 -42.38 29.72 -9.98
N ASP A 8 -42.46 28.39 -9.84
CA ASP A 8 -41.49 27.45 -10.38
C ASP A 8 -41.62 27.46 -11.92
N HIS A 9 -40.64 28.01 -12.62
CA HIS A 9 -40.48 27.78 -14.06
C HIS A 9 -39.33 26.81 -14.32
N ASN A 10 -39.74 25.57 -14.55
CA ASN A 10 -38.99 24.51 -15.22
C ASN A 10 -38.59 24.95 -16.64
N PHE A 11 -37.40 25.52 -16.82
CA PHE A 11 -36.68 25.47 -18.11
C PHE A 11 -35.17 25.48 -17.86
N GLY A 12 -34.50 24.37 -18.22
CA GLY A 12 -33.03 24.27 -18.13
C GLY A 12 -32.43 22.88 -17.94
N ASN A 13 -33.23 21.80 -17.95
CA ASN A 13 -32.73 20.41 -17.79
C ASN A 13 -32.15 19.77 -19.08
N LEU A 14 -31.91 20.56 -20.13
CA LEU A 14 -31.36 20.08 -21.41
C LEU A 14 -29.86 20.38 -21.59
N GLY A 15 -29.28 21.31 -20.83
CA GLY A 15 -27.82 21.59 -20.84
C GLY A 15 -27.01 20.74 -19.86
N THR A 16 -27.59 20.38 -18.72
CA THR A 16 -26.93 19.62 -17.65
C THR A 16 -26.74 18.13 -17.97
N ARG A 17 -27.61 17.55 -18.82
CA ARG A 17 -27.53 16.13 -19.22
C ARG A 17 -26.48 15.80 -20.28
N ARG A 18 -26.05 16.76 -21.12
CA ARG A 18 -24.94 16.53 -22.08
C ARG A 18 -23.57 16.69 -21.43
N LEU A 19 -23.43 17.61 -20.48
CA LEU A 19 -22.15 17.86 -19.78
C LEU A 19 -21.85 16.84 -18.67
N SER A 20 -22.87 16.19 -18.08
CA SER A 20 -22.64 15.08 -17.13
C SER A 20 -22.04 13.83 -17.78
N ARG A 21 -22.14 13.69 -19.12
CA ARG A 21 -21.46 12.62 -19.86
C ARG A 21 -20.00 12.93 -20.15
N PHE A 22 -19.62 14.20 -20.31
CA PHE A 22 -18.21 14.58 -20.46
C PHE A 22 -17.45 14.51 -19.14
N SER A 23 -18.14 14.72 -17.99
CA SER A 23 -17.55 14.56 -16.65
C SER A 23 -17.52 13.12 -16.13
N ALA A 24 -18.11 12.17 -16.86
CA ALA A 24 -18.17 10.77 -16.49
C ALA A 24 -17.33 9.96 -17.48
N HIS A 25 -16.01 9.92 -17.29
CA HIS A 25 -15.08 8.97 -17.93
C HIS A 25 -14.24 9.49 -19.11
N VAL A 26 -13.56 10.63 -18.94
CA VAL A 26 -12.10 10.50 -19.12
C VAL A 26 -11.58 10.05 -17.76
N PRO A 27 -11.07 8.81 -17.59
CA PRO A 27 -10.45 8.41 -16.35
C PRO A 27 -9.37 9.45 -16.05
N ALA A 28 -9.42 10.12 -14.90
CA ALA A 28 -8.35 11.03 -14.49
C ALA A 28 -6.97 10.34 -14.56
N GLY A 29 -6.96 9.00 -14.45
CA GLY A 29 -5.82 8.14 -14.74
C GLY A 29 -5.31 8.20 -16.17
N LEU A 30 -6.14 8.30 -17.22
CA LEU A 30 -5.67 8.44 -18.62
C LEU A 30 -5.00 9.79 -18.86
N VAL A 31 -5.52 10.88 -18.28
CA VAL A 31 -4.87 12.20 -18.37
C VAL A 31 -3.53 12.18 -17.63
N LEU A 32 -3.49 11.54 -16.45
CA LEU A 32 -2.27 11.38 -15.66
C LEU A 32 -1.22 10.57 -16.42
N ILE A 33 -1.60 9.38 -16.92
CA ILE A 33 -0.73 8.49 -17.70
C ILE A 33 -0.27 9.21 -18.97
N GLY A 34 -1.17 9.83 -19.71
CA GLY A 34 -0.84 10.58 -20.93
C GLY A 34 0.13 11.73 -20.66
N THR A 35 -0.06 12.47 -19.56
CA THR A 35 0.86 13.55 -19.16
C THR A 35 2.23 13.00 -18.77
N LEU A 36 2.27 11.90 -18.02
CA LEU A 36 3.51 11.26 -17.61
C LEU A 36 4.30 10.73 -18.82
N VAL A 37 3.60 10.07 -19.76
CA VAL A 37 4.19 9.59 -21.02
C VAL A 37 4.72 10.76 -21.83
N ALA A 38 3.96 11.84 -21.98
CA ALA A 38 4.42 13.04 -22.67
C ALA A 38 5.64 13.68 -21.99
N PHE A 39 5.65 13.77 -20.66
CA PHE A 39 6.79 14.26 -19.87
C PHE A 39 8.04 13.42 -20.11
N VAL A 40 7.91 12.09 -20.08
CA VAL A 40 9.02 11.16 -20.35
C VAL A 40 9.54 11.31 -21.78
N LEU A 41 8.65 11.33 -22.78
CA LEU A 41 9.05 11.46 -24.19
C LEU A 41 9.76 12.80 -24.45
N CYS A 42 9.20 13.91 -23.96
CA CYS A 42 9.82 15.23 -24.06
C CYS A 42 11.18 15.27 -23.34
N GLY A 43 11.28 14.68 -22.15
CA GLY A 43 12.54 14.58 -21.40
C GLY A 43 13.61 13.81 -22.17
N LEU A 44 13.26 12.66 -22.77
CA LEU A 44 14.18 11.85 -23.59
C LEU A 44 14.67 12.60 -24.83
N VAL A 45 13.82 13.41 -25.46
CA VAL A 45 14.22 14.28 -26.59
C VAL A 45 15.14 15.39 -26.12
N LEU A 46 14.79 16.06 -25.01
CA LEU A 46 15.59 17.15 -24.44
C LEU A 46 17.00 16.69 -24.04
N LEU A 47 17.15 15.49 -23.48
CA LEU A 47 18.46 14.94 -23.09
C LEU A 47 19.45 14.80 -24.26
N ARG A 48 18.95 14.68 -25.48
CA ARG A 48 19.79 14.61 -26.69
C ARG A 48 20.27 15.97 -27.16
N HIS A 49 19.72 17.06 -26.60
CA HIS A 49 20.06 18.41 -27.02
C HIS A 49 21.31 18.92 -26.29
N PRO A 50 22.34 19.41 -27.01
CA PRO A 50 23.63 19.80 -26.41
C PRO A 50 23.51 21.01 -25.46
N GLY A 51 22.48 21.84 -25.64
CA GLY A 51 22.25 23.03 -24.82
C GLY A 51 21.67 22.78 -23.41
N VAL A 52 21.36 21.54 -23.04
CA VAL A 52 20.82 21.22 -21.70
C VAL A 52 21.91 21.35 -20.63
N PRO A 53 21.65 22.06 -19.51
CA PRO A 53 22.60 22.20 -18.42
C PRO A 53 23.14 20.86 -17.94
N TYR A 54 24.44 20.77 -17.71
CA TYR A 54 25.10 19.50 -17.36
C TYR A 54 24.49 18.84 -16.11
N ASN A 55 24.11 19.63 -15.09
CA ASN A 55 23.44 19.13 -13.87
C ASN A 55 22.17 18.32 -14.18
N LEU A 56 21.38 18.76 -15.16
CA LEU A 56 20.15 18.07 -15.54
C LEU A 56 20.45 16.80 -16.34
N ARG A 57 21.51 16.81 -17.15
CA ARG A 57 21.99 15.62 -17.86
C ARG A 57 22.49 14.57 -16.87
N GLU A 58 23.31 14.96 -15.91
CA GLU A 58 23.86 14.08 -14.88
C GLU A 58 22.77 13.46 -13.99
N LEU A 59 21.80 14.28 -13.55
CA LEU A 59 20.64 13.82 -12.78
C LEU A 59 19.87 12.68 -13.47
N ILE A 60 19.83 12.69 -14.80
CA ILE A 60 19.05 11.74 -15.62
C ILE A 60 19.95 10.70 -16.32
N ALA A 61 21.28 10.84 -16.23
CA ALA A 61 22.28 9.90 -16.76
C ALA A 61 22.38 8.61 -15.93
N SER A 62 21.27 8.18 -15.33
CA SER A 62 21.16 6.89 -14.68
C SER A 62 21.18 5.75 -15.73
N ARG A 63 21.45 4.51 -15.29
CA ARG A 63 21.32 3.32 -16.15
C ARG A 63 19.89 3.13 -16.72
N GLN A 64 18.90 3.89 -16.23
CA GLN A 64 17.48 3.75 -16.56
C GLN A 64 16.79 5.13 -16.72
N PRO A 65 17.10 5.91 -17.76
CA PRO A 65 16.63 7.30 -17.90
C PRO A 65 15.09 7.41 -18.00
N VAL A 66 14.43 6.40 -18.57
CA VAL A 66 12.96 6.33 -18.66
C VAL A 66 12.33 6.24 -17.27
N LEU A 67 12.88 5.41 -16.38
CA LEU A 67 12.39 5.26 -15.01
C LEU A 67 12.63 6.56 -14.23
N THR A 68 13.83 7.13 -14.33
CA THR A 68 14.18 8.41 -13.67
C THR A 68 13.23 9.53 -14.08
N LEU A 69 12.97 9.71 -15.39
CA LEU A 69 12.01 10.70 -15.89
C LEU A 69 10.58 10.41 -15.44
N GLY A 70 10.16 9.14 -15.43
CA GLY A 70 8.82 8.75 -14.98
C GLY A 70 8.59 9.08 -13.50
N VAL A 71 9.57 8.77 -12.65
CA VAL A 71 9.52 9.07 -11.21
C VAL A 71 9.59 10.57 -10.96
N LEU A 72 10.47 11.31 -11.64
CA LEU A 72 10.53 12.78 -11.55
C LEU A 72 9.20 13.43 -11.94
N GLY A 73 8.59 12.99 -13.05
CA GLY A 73 7.29 13.47 -13.49
C GLY A 73 6.19 13.18 -12.46
N LEU A 74 6.19 11.99 -11.87
CA LEU A 74 5.25 11.63 -10.80
C LEU A 74 5.44 12.52 -9.56
N CYS A 75 6.68 12.72 -9.12
CA CYS A 75 7.00 13.60 -7.99
C CYS A 75 6.51 15.03 -8.25
N LEU A 76 6.74 15.60 -9.45
CA LEU A 76 6.25 16.93 -9.81
C LEU A 76 4.71 17.03 -9.83
N LEU A 77 4.02 15.99 -10.30
CA LEU A 77 2.55 15.93 -10.27
C LEU A 77 2.01 15.85 -8.85
N ILE A 78 2.65 15.09 -7.96
CA ILE A 78 2.34 15.04 -6.52
C ILE A 78 2.58 16.42 -5.88
N THR A 79 3.69 17.09 -6.23
CA THR A 79 4.02 18.45 -5.78
C THR A 79 3.00 19.47 -6.27
N GLY A 80 2.39 19.29 -7.45
CA GLY A 80 1.27 20.14 -7.90
C GLY A 80 -0.05 19.84 -7.19
N ALA A 81 -0.38 18.56 -6.96
CA ALA A 81 -1.65 18.17 -6.34
C ALA A 81 -1.72 18.49 -4.84
N THR A 82 -0.61 18.35 -4.12
CA THR A 82 -0.54 18.48 -2.66
C THR A 82 -0.93 19.88 -2.14
N PRO A 83 -0.38 20.99 -2.66
CA PRO A 83 -0.73 22.34 -2.24
C PRO A 83 -2.21 22.65 -2.39
N LEU A 84 -2.86 22.11 -3.43
CA LEU A 84 -4.30 22.30 -3.63
C LEU A 84 -5.12 21.57 -2.55
N LEU A 85 -4.75 20.35 -2.19
CA LEU A 85 -5.40 19.60 -1.11
C LEU A 85 -5.19 20.27 0.25
N LEU A 86 -3.99 20.80 0.50
CA LEU A 86 -3.66 21.56 1.69
C LEU A 86 -4.45 22.87 1.76
N ALA A 87 -4.51 23.63 0.66
CA ALA A 87 -5.30 24.86 0.59
C ALA A 87 -6.81 24.60 0.75
N TRP A 88 -7.33 23.49 0.23
CA TRP A 88 -8.72 23.07 0.48
C TRP A 88 -8.97 22.71 1.95
N LEU A 89 -8.04 21.98 2.58
CA LEU A 89 -8.13 21.66 4.01
C LEU A 89 -8.08 22.92 4.87
N TRP A 90 -7.20 23.86 4.53
CA TRP A 90 -7.11 25.16 5.19
C TRP A 90 -8.41 25.95 5.05
N ASP A 91 -8.98 26.07 3.85
CA ASP A 91 -10.24 26.81 3.63
C ASP A 91 -11.43 26.21 4.40
N ARG A 92 -11.53 24.87 4.46
CA ARG A 92 -12.66 24.19 5.11
C ARG A 92 -12.51 24.00 6.61
N ARG A 93 -11.29 23.73 7.08
CA ARG A 93 -10.99 23.34 8.48
C ARG A 93 -9.69 23.97 8.96
N PRO A 94 -9.64 25.31 9.09
CA PRO A 94 -8.39 26.03 9.38
C PRO A 94 -7.74 25.63 10.71
N SER A 95 -8.53 25.34 11.74
CA SER A 95 -8.02 24.89 13.05
C SER A 95 -7.41 23.49 13.02
N GLU A 96 -8.00 22.56 12.25
CA GLU A 96 -7.42 21.22 12.04
C GLU A 96 -6.14 21.32 11.20
N PHE A 97 -6.14 22.19 10.20
CA PHE A 97 -5.00 22.40 9.31
C PHE A 97 -3.73 22.81 10.08
N ALA A 98 -3.85 23.59 11.15
CA ALA A 98 -2.68 24.05 11.94
C ALA A 98 -1.75 22.92 12.40
N TRP A 99 -2.28 21.70 12.60
CA TRP A 99 -1.50 20.52 13.00
C TRP A 99 -1.46 19.44 11.93
N VAL A 100 -2.57 19.24 11.19
CA VAL A 100 -2.65 18.21 10.14
C VAL A 100 -1.91 18.63 8.86
N GLY A 101 -1.87 19.93 8.55
CA GLY A 101 -1.17 20.49 7.39
C GLY A 101 0.33 20.20 7.42
N PRO A 102 1.05 20.57 8.50
CA PRO A 102 2.47 20.25 8.65
C PRO A 102 2.77 18.75 8.56
N LEU A 103 1.97 17.91 9.24
CA LEU A 103 2.13 16.45 9.18
C LEU A 103 1.96 15.90 7.77
N ASN A 104 0.96 16.38 7.02
CA ASN A 104 0.78 16.01 5.62
C ASN A 104 1.95 16.48 4.76
N GLY A 105 2.45 17.70 4.99
CA GLY A 105 3.64 18.23 4.30
C GLY A 105 4.86 17.35 4.49
N ILE A 106 5.16 16.98 5.74
CA ILE A 106 6.26 16.06 6.10
C ILE A 106 6.04 14.68 5.48
N SER A 107 4.83 14.13 5.55
CA SER A 107 4.52 12.80 5.01
C SER A 107 4.71 12.74 3.49
N VAL A 108 4.28 13.80 2.78
CA VAL A 108 4.47 13.90 1.33
C VAL A 108 5.94 14.13 0.98
N ALA A 109 6.66 14.91 1.78
CA ALA A 109 8.10 15.10 1.61
C ALA A 109 8.85 13.76 1.71
N ALA A 110 8.53 12.95 2.73
CA ALA A 110 9.11 11.63 2.92
C ALA A 110 8.78 10.67 1.77
N LEU A 111 7.53 10.71 1.25
CA LEU A 111 7.15 9.95 0.07
C LEU A 111 7.96 10.36 -1.16
N ILE A 112 8.12 11.66 -1.40
CA ILE A 112 8.89 12.17 -2.54
C ILE A 112 10.37 11.81 -2.39
N TYR A 113 10.94 11.94 -1.19
CA TYR A 113 12.31 11.51 -0.92
C TYR A 113 12.49 10.03 -1.26
N ALA A 114 11.61 9.14 -0.75
CA ALA A 114 11.67 7.71 -1.03
C ALA A 114 11.56 7.40 -2.53
N LEU A 115 10.68 8.10 -3.26
CA LEU A 115 10.56 7.97 -4.71
C LEU A 115 11.84 8.40 -5.43
N LEU A 116 12.38 9.57 -5.08
CA LEU A 116 13.62 10.08 -5.68
C LEU A 116 14.81 9.18 -5.37
N ARG A 117 14.92 8.65 -4.15
CA ARG A 117 15.99 7.75 -3.70
C ARG A 117 16.07 6.46 -4.52
N MET A 118 14.96 6.01 -5.10
CA MET A 118 14.90 4.84 -5.99
C MET A 118 15.33 5.14 -7.43
N ALA A 119 15.31 6.41 -7.85
CA ALA A 119 15.36 6.78 -9.27
C ALA A 119 16.49 7.74 -9.64
N VAL A 120 17.03 8.47 -8.67
CA VAL A 120 18.06 9.50 -8.82
C VAL A 120 19.33 9.06 -8.09
N PRO A 121 20.54 9.33 -8.63
CA PRO A 121 21.80 9.07 -7.95
C PRO A 121 21.86 9.75 -6.57
N TYR A 122 22.49 9.08 -5.60
CA TYR A 122 22.65 9.60 -4.25
C TYR A 122 23.44 10.93 -4.24
N GLU A 123 24.52 11.00 -5.01
CA GLU A 123 25.36 12.20 -5.14
C GLU A 123 24.54 13.43 -5.56
N SER A 124 23.66 13.30 -6.55
CA SER A 124 22.82 14.41 -7.01
C SER A 124 21.81 14.88 -5.96
N ILE A 125 21.38 14.01 -5.04
CA ILE A 125 20.51 14.40 -3.92
C ILE A 125 21.35 15.16 -2.89
N SER A 126 22.51 14.62 -2.51
CA SER A 126 23.45 15.24 -1.57
C SER A 126 23.97 16.59 -2.06
N ASP A 127 24.13 16.80 -3.37
CA ASP A 127 24.51 18.10 -3.93
C ASP A 127 23.50 19.21 -3.60
N ILE A 128 22.21 18.84 -3.51
CA ILE A 128 21.12 19.77 -3.25
C ILE A 128 20.92 19.98 -1.74
N ILE A 129 20.90 18.91 -0.94
CA ILE A 129 20.54 19.00 0.49
C ILE A 129 21.75 19.05 1.44
N GLY A 130 22.95 18.74 0.93
CA GLY A 130 24.18 18.56 1.70
C GLY A 130 24.43 17.10 2.07
N SER A 131 25.69 16.76 2.33
CA SER A 131 26.06 15.47 2.91
C SER A 131 25.75 15.44 4.41
N PRO A 132 25.45 14.27 4.99
CA PRO A 132 25.14 14.16 6.41
C PRO A 132 26.39 14.43 7.28
N VAL A 133 26.23 15.26 8.33
CA VAL A 133 27.32 15.69 9.24
C VAL A 133 26.91 15.70 10.72
N LEU A 134 25.65 15.45 11.06
CA LEU A 134 25.13 15.57 12.42
C LEU A 134 25.36 14.33 13.29
N GLY A 135 26.09 13.33 12.79
CA GLY A 135 26.33 12.06 13.49
C GLY A 135 25.08 11.17 13.61
N LEU A 136 24.00 11.51 12.91
CA LEU A 136 22.81 10.67 12.75
C LEU A 136 23.06 9.63 11.64
N PRO A 137 22.27 8.54 11.58
CA PRO A 137 22.27 7.64 10.43
C PRO A 137 22.04 8.46 9.14
N GLY A 138 22.96 8.35 8.16
CA GLY A 138 23.00 9.26 7.01
C GLY A 138 21.66 9.43 6.29
N GLU A 139 20.95 8.34 6.04
CA GLU A 139 19.63 8.37 5.36
C GLU A 139 18.54 9.11 6.17
N LEU A 140 18.61 9.11 7.51
CA LEU A 140 17.66 9.86 8.35
C LEU A 140 17.95 11.36 8.30
N GLU A 141 19.23 11.73 8.29
CA GLU A 141 19.64 13.13 8.17
C GLU A 141 19.29 13.67 6.79
N ASP A 142 19.59 12.92 5.72
CA ASP A 142 19.22 13.25 4.34
C ASP A 142 17.70 13.44 4.20
N LEU A 143 16.91 12.52 4.76
CA LEU A 143 15.46 12.68 4.80
C LEU A 143 15.04 13.97 5.53
N GLY A 144 15.61 14.25 6.70
CA GLY A 144 15.31 15.46 7.46
C GLY A 144 15.63 16.76 6.69
N ARG A 145 16.79 16.79 6.03
CA ARG A 145 17.23 17.91 5.17
C ARG A 145 16.32 18.09 3.97
N PHE A 146 15.98 17.00 3.29
CA PHE A 146 15.03 17.02 2.18
C PHE A 146 13.64 17.51 2.61
N VAL A 147 13.15 17.05 3.77
CA VAL A 147 11.89 17.53 4.35
C VAL A 147 11.94 19.04 4.57
N GLY A 148 13.04 19.56 5.14
CA GLY A 148 13.25 21.00 5.29
C GLY A 148 13.14 21.78 3.97
N LEU A 149 13.84 21.33 2.93
CA LEU A 149 13.78 21.95 1.59
C LEU A 149 12.37 21.90 1.00
N TYR A 150 11.73 20.73 1.02
CA TYR A 150 10.44 20.52 0.39
C TYR A 150 9.30 21.27 1.10
N LEU A 151 9.38 21.43 2.44
CA LEU A 151 8.38 22.20 3.19
C LEU A 151 8.30 23.66 2.71
N GLY A 152 9.44 24.30 2.40
CA GLY A 152 9.46 25.66 1.85
C GLY A 152 8.74 25.76 0.51
N ILE A 153 8.97 24.78 -0.37
CA ILE A 153 8.29 24.68 -1.67
C ILE A 153 6.78 24.52 -1.48
N VAL A 154 6.35 23.59 -0.63
CA VAL A 154 4.93 23.33 -0.37
C VAL A 154 4.24 24.54 0.25
N VAL A 155 4.90 25.24 1.19
CA VAL A 155 4.32 26.45 1.81
C VAL A 155 4.07 27.53 0.76
N GLY A 156 5.07 27.84 -0.07
CA GLY A 156 4.93 28.82 -1.15
C GLY A 156 3.78 28.45 -2.10
N LEU A 157 3.78 27.23 -2.63
CA LEU A 157 2.74 26.78 -3.55
C LEU A 157 1.34 26.80 -2.92
N THR A 158 1.24 26.46 -1.62
CA THR A 158 -0.04 26.42 -0.89
C THR A 158 -0.59 27.84 -0.67
N LEU A 159 0.28 28.79 -0.32
CA LEU A 159 -0.10 30.21 -0.20
C LEU A 159 -0.63 30.74 -1.54
N GLY A 160 0.08 30.47 -2.63
CA GLY A 160 -0.32 30.93 -3.97
C GLY A 160 -1.65 30.33 -4.42
N VAL A 161 -1.78 29.01 -4.33
CA VAL A 161 -3.01 28.32 -4.80
C VAL A 161 -4.21 28.62 -3.91
N ARG A 162 -4.02 28.95 -2.62
CA ARG A 162 -5.10 29.35 -1.70
C ARG A 162 -5.84 30.58 -2.21
N LEU A 163 -5.19 31.48 -2.95
CA LEU A 163 -5.86 32.64 -3.56
C LEU A 163 -6.80 32.25 -4.72
N THR A 164 -6.67 31.02 -5.23
CA THR A 164 -7.55 30.47 -6.28
C THR A 164 -8.70 29.62 -5.72
N ILE A 165 -8.76 29.44 -4.40
CA ILE A 165 -9.72 28.62 -3.68
C ILE A 165 -10.34 29.48 -2.56
N GLY A 166 -11.65 29.67 -2.55
CA GLY A 166 -12.34 30.38 -1.46
C GLY A 166 -12.52 31.89 -1.70
N GLY A 167 -13.05 32.58 -0.69
CA GLY A 167 -13.32 34.03 -0.70
C GLY A 167 -12.16 34.86 -0.14
N THR A 168 -12.43 36.15 0.12
CA THR A 168 -11.47 37.07 0.75
C THR A 168 -10.95 36.54 2.08
N PRO A 169 -9.69 36.80 2.48
CA PRO A 169 -9.12 36.36 3.75
C PRO A 169 -10.00 36.74 4.94
N GLN A 170 -10.25 35.81 5.86
CA GLN A 170 -11.06 36.02 7.06
C GLN A 170 -10.26 35.67 8.33
N ARG A 171 -10.69 36.18 9.49
CA ARG A 171 -10.06 35.85 10.79
C ARG A 171 -9.96 34.35 11.05
N ARG A 172 -10.90 33.55 10.52
CA ARG A 172 -10.88 32.08 10.64
C ARG A 172 -9.67 31.44 9.96
N ASP A 173 -9.01 32.10 9.02
CA ASP A 173 -7.86 31.56 8.29
C ASP A 173 -6.54 31.65 9.09
N LEU A 174 -6.52 32.41 10.20
CA LEU A 174 -5.33 32.67 11.02
C LEU A 174 -4.61 31.40 11.50
N PRO A 175 -5.28 30.35 12.00
CA PRO A 175 -4.59 29.13 12.41
C PRO A 175 -3.81 28.46 11.28
N GLY A 176 -4.30 28.57 10.04
CA GLY A 176 -3.58 28.01 8.89
C GLY A 176 -2.37 28.84 8.46
N LEU A 177 -2.44 30.16 8.60
CA LEU A 177 -1.25 31.02 8.47
C LEU A 177 -0.20 30.65 9.51
N ILE A 178 -0.59 30.43 10.77
CA ILE A 178 0.35 30.01 11.83
C ILE A 178 1.02 28.67 11.46
N GLY A 179 0.25 27.69 11.01
CA GLY A 179 0.80 26.39 10.58
C GLY A 179 1.78 26.50 9.40
N LEU A 180 1.44 27.28 8.38
CA LEU A 180 2.32 27.52 7.23
C LEU A 180 3.58 28.31 7.62
N SER A 181 3.45 29.32 8.50
CA SER A 181 4.59 30.08 9.02
C SER A 181 5.55 29.17 9.81
N ALA A 182 5.03 28.26 10.64
CA ALA A 182 5.86 27.30 11.36
C ALA A 182 6.65 26.39 10.39
N MET A 183 6.00 25.91 9.32
CA MET A 183 6.67 25.13 8.27
C MET A 183 7.73 25.94 7.52
N ALA A 184 7.46 27.21 7.21
CA ALA A 184 8.42 28.10 6.56
C ALA A 184 9.64 28.39 7.43
N VAL A 185 9.44 28.63 8.73
CA VAL A 185 10.52 28.82 9.70
C VAL A 185 11.37 27.55 9.81
N LEU A 186 10.73 26.39 9.93
CA LEU A 186 11.45 25.11 9.97
C LEU A 186 12.27 24.88 8.69
N SER A 187 11.69 25.16 7.52
CA SER A 187 12.37 25.09 6.24
C SER A 187 13.60 26.01 6.21
N TYR A 188 13.44 27.27 6.62
CA TYR A 188 14.54 28.24 6.67
C TYR A 188 15.67 27.76 7.58
N ILE A 189 15.36 27.31 8.81
CA ILE A 189 16.35 26.85 9.78
C ILE A 189 17.18 25.68 9.21
N ILE A 190 16.52 24.70 8.60
CA ILE A 190 17.19 23.51 8.06
C ILE A 190 18.03 23.85 6.83
N VAL A 191 17.48 24.64 5.90
CA VAL A 191 18.08 24.88 4.58
C VAL A 191 19.16 25.96 4.61
N ILE A 192 19.14 26.88 5.57
CA ILE A 192 20.07 28.02 5.65
C ILE A 192 21.06 27.88 6.83
N PRO A 193 20.71 28.10 8.13
CA PRO A 193 21.66 27.93 9.23
C PRO A 193 22.32 26.55 9.35
N TYR A 194 21.56 25.47 9.11
CA TYR A 194 22.05 24.10 9.18
C TYR A 194 22.39 23.52 7.81
N ALA A 195 22.57 24.38 6.79
CA ALA A 195 23.00 23.95 5.48
C ALA A 195 24.36 23.25 5.58
N CYS A 196 24.44 22.07 5.00
CA CYS A 196 25.72 21.35 4.84
C CYS A 196 26.04 21.16 3.36
N THR A 197 25.60 22.15 2.57
CA THR A 197 25.88 22.32 1.16
C THR A 197 26.25 23.77 0.92
N ASP A 198 27.34 23.98 0.20
CA ASP A 198 27.74 25.26 -0.34
C ASP A 198 26.85 25.65 -1.55
N ASN A 199 26.33 24.66 -2.28
CA ASN A 199 25.62 24.87 -3.55
C ASN A 199 24.31 25.65 -3.44
N LEU A 200 23.56 25.58 -2.33
CA LEU A 200 22.33 26.38 -2.18
C LEU A 200 22.59 27.75 -1.55
N VAL A 201 23.37 27.78 -0.47
CA VAL A 201 23.56 29.00 0.32
C VAL A 201 24.41 30.03 -0.42
N GLU A 202 25.43 29.60 -1.18
CA GLU A 202 26.28 30.49 -1.97
C GLU A 202 25.54 31.16 -3.14
N LEU A 203 24.52 30.49 -3.70
CA LEU A 203 23.71 31.06 -4.78
C LEU A 203 22.79 32.17 -4.27
N LEU A 204 22.46 32.15 -2.98
CA LEU A 204 21.54 33.09 -2.35
C LEU A 204 22.25 34.34 -1.83
N ARG A 205 21.63 35.50 -2.02
CA ARG A 205 22.21 36.78 -1.61
C ARG A 205 22.36 36.85 -0.08
N GLY A 206 23.57 37.19 0.35
CA GLY A 206 23.93 37.29 1.76
C GLY A 206 23.86 35.95 2.51
N GLY A 207 24.17 34.83 1.82
CA GLY A 207 24.16 33.49 2.41
C GLY A 207 22.76 33.05 2.82
N GLY A 208 21.73 33.41 2.05
CA GLY A 208 20.35 33.07 2.39
C GLY A 208 19.69 34.01 3.39
N SER A 209 20.02 35.31 3.37
CA SER A 209 19.36 36.34 4.18
C SER A 209 17.82 36.25 4.13
N LEU A 210 17.12 36.75 5.16
CA LEU A 210 15.65 36.72 5.22
C LEU A 210 14.99 37.37 3.99
N VAL A 211 15.60 38.42 3.41
CA VAL A 211 15.12 39.06 2.18
C VAL A 211 15.25 38.12 0.98
N SER A 212 16.39 37.45 0.84
CA SER A 212 16.63 36.45 -0.21
C SER A 212 15.67 35.27 -0.08
N ALA A 213 15.56 34.68 1.12
CA ALA A 213 14.64 33.58 1.39
C ALA A 213 13.18 33.97 1.16
N GLY A 214 12.79 35.19 1.56
CA GLY A 214 11.47 35.76 1.28
C GLY A 214 11.19 35.92 -0.20
N ALA A 215 12.19 36.36 -1.00
CA ALA A 215 12.06 36.47 -2.45
C ALA A 215 11.87 35.10 -3.13
N VAL A 216 12.59 34.07 -2.68
CA VAL A 216 12.40 32.68 -3.14
C VAL A 216 10.99 32.19 -2.79
N LEU A 217 10.54 32.40 -1.55
CA LEU A 217 9.20 32.00 -1.12
C LEU A 217 8.10 32.72 -1.92
N ALA A 218 8.29 34.01 -2.20
CA ALA A 218 7.38 34.80 -3.04
C ALA A 218 7.36 34.29 -4.49
N PHE A 219 8.51 33.89 -5.03
CA PHE A 219 8.60 33.30 -6.37
C PHE A 219 7.82 31.97 -6.43
N VAL A 220 8.02 31.08 -5.45
CA VAL A 220 7.27 29.82 -5.38
C VAL A 220 5.77 30.07 -5.18
N CYS A 221 5.39 31.08 -4.39
CA CYS A 221 4.00 31.51 -4.24
C CYS A 221 3.39 31.96 -5.58
N LEU A 222 4.12 32.73 -6.38
CA LEU A 222 3.71 33.15 -7.71
C LEU A 222 3.51 31.95 -8.66
N LEU A 223 4.39 30.94 -8.60
CA LEU A 223 4.20 29.68 -9.34
C LEU A 223 2.91 28.96 -8.91
N GLY A 224 2.64 28.89 -7.61
CA GLY A 224 1.41 28.26 -7.09
C GLY A 224 0.14 28.98 -7.51
N LEU A 225 0.15 30.32 -7.49
CA LEU A 225 -0.95 31.17 -7.92
C LEU A 225 -1.25 30.98 -9.42
N THR A 226 -0.23 31.07 -10.27
CA THR A 226 -0.35 30.95 -11.73
C THR A 226 -0.79 29.56 -12.16
N ALA A 227 -0.15 28.50 -11.65
CA ALA A 227 -0.54 27.12 -11.89
C ALA A 227 -1.98 26.84 -11.42
N GLY A 228 -2.35 27.38 -10.25
CA GLY A 228 -3.69 27.26 -9.69
C GLY A 228 -4.76 27.93 -10.54
N ALA A 229 -4.45 29.11 -11.10
CA ALA A 229 -5.33 29.88 -11.97
C ALA A 229 -5.52 29.18 -13.33
N ILE A 230 -4.43 28.68 -13.93
CA ILE A 230 -4.50 27.90 -15.19
C ILE A 230 -5.33 26.64 -14.98
N SER A 231 -5.06 25.87 -13.92
CA SER A 231 -5.83 24.68 -13.55
C SER A 231 -7.33 24.98 -13.41
N LEU A 232 -7.69 26.09 -12.75
CA LEU A 232 -9.08 26.52 -12.62
C LEU A 232 -9.67 26.94 -13.97
N ALA A 233 -8.92 27.69 -14.78
CA ALA A 233 -9.36 28.15 -16.09
C ALA A 233 -9.62 26.98 -17.06
N MET A 234 -8.79 25.94 -17.05
CA MET A 234 -9.00 24.72 -17.85
C MET A 234 -10.34 24.05 -17.53
N ILE A 235 -10.66 23.92 -16.23
CA ILE A 235 -11.94 23.36 -15.79
C ILE A 235 -13.11 24.23 -16.26
N ARG A 236 -13.01 25.55 -16.10
CA ARG A 236 -14.07 26.49 -16.51
C ARG A 236 -14.25 26.53 -18.04
N ALA A 237 -13.17 26.38 -18.79
CA ALA A 237 -13.19 26.33 -20.26
C ALA A 237 -13.95 25.10 -20.77
N VAL A 238 -13.74 23.92 -20.16
CA VAL A 238 -14.54 22.70 -20.45
C VAL A 238 -16.02 22.92 -20.14
N GLU A 239 -16.34 23.75 -19.16
CA GLU A 239 -17.73 24.16 -18.83
C GLU A 239 -18.26 25.30 -19.73
N GLY A 240 -17.55 25.67 -20.80
CA GLY A 240 -17.95 26.70 -21.77
C GLY A 240 -17.59 28.14 -21.38
N ARG A 241 -16.86 28.36 -20.27
CA ARG A 241 -16.47 29.69 -19.78
C ARG A 241 -15.00 29.97 -20.06
N TRP A 242 -14.74 30.67 -21.15
CA TRP A 242 -13.38 30.95 -21.63
C TRP A 242 -12.72 32.21 -21.02
N ARG A 243 -13.49 33.16 -20.48
CA ARG A 243 -12.95 34.41 -19.90
C ARG A 243 -11.83 34.19 -18.84
N PRO A 244 -11.94 33.23 -17.91
CA PRO A 244 -10.87 32.93 -16.96
C PRO A 244 -9.55 32.48 -17.61
N LEU A 245 -9.60 31.89 -18.81
CA LEU A 245 -8.40 31.47 -19.55
C LEU A 245 -7.57 32.67 -20.00
N ALA A 246 -8.22 33.72 -20.53
CA ALA A 246 -7.53 34.95 -20.91
C ALA A 246 -6.83 35.59 -19.69
N GLY A 247 -7.53 35.65 -18.54
CA GLY A 247 -6.93 36.15 -17.30
C GLY A 247 -5.74 35.30 -16.81
N ALA A 248 -5.83 33.97 -16.92
CA ALA A 248 -4.74 33.07 -16.56
C ALA A 248 -3.51 33.23 -17.48
N ILE A 249 -3.73 33.50 -18.78
CA ILE A 249 -2.63 33.78 -19.74
C ILE A 249 -1.95 35.11 -19.40
N VAL A 250 -2.71 36.17 -19.11
CA VAL A 250 -2.14 37.46 -18.68
C VAL A 250 -1.32 37.29 -17.39
N LEU A 251 -1.86 36.54 -16.43
CA LEU A 251 -1.16 36.22 -15.18
C LEU A 251 0.12 35.41 -15.42
N LEU A 252 0.11 34.46 -16.37
CA LEU A 252 1.31 33.71 -16.78
C LEU A 252 2.38 34.65 -17.32
N LEU A 253 2.04 35.54 -18.25
CA LEU A 253 3.00 36.49 -18.82
C LEU A 253 3.57 37.44 -17.76
N ALA A 254 2.71 37.97 -16.88
CA ALA A 254 3.14 38.81 -15.76
C ALA A 254 4.05 38.04 -14.80
N SER A 255 3.77 36.75 -14.57
CA SER A 255 4.54 35.93 -13.64
C SER A 255 5.97 35.67 -14.09
N ILE A 256 6.23 35.64 -15.40
CA ILE A 256 7.58 35.50 -15.95
C ILE A 256 8.39 36.75 -15.61
N VAL A 257 7.83 37.95 -15.84
CA VAL A 257 8.52 39.21 -15.57
C VAL A 257 8.76 39.41 -14.07
N VAL A 258 7.71 39.23 -13.25
CA VAL A 258 7.83 39.35 -11.78
C VAL A 258 8.74 38.28 -11.21
N GLY A 259 8.67 37.05 -11.72
CA GLY A 259 9.52 35.95 -11.30
C GLY A 259 11.00 36.22 -11.60
N TRP A 260 11.31 36.85 -12.73
CA TRP A 260 12.68 37.28 -13.05
C TRP A 260 13.20 38.31 -12.04
N VAL A 261 12.39 39.32 -11.69
CA VAL A 261 12.76 40.31 -10.67
C VAL A 261 12.98 39.65 -9.30
N LEU A 262 12.13 38.72 -8.89
CA LEU A 262 12.29 37.98 -7.64
C LEU A 262 13.57 37.14 -7.63
N LEU A 263 13.91 36.51 -8.77
CA LEU A 263 15.17 35.78 -8.92
C LEU A 263 16.38 36.72 -8.79
N LEU A 264 16.32 37.93 -9.34
CA LEU A 264 17.38 38.94 -9.20
C LEU A 264 17.54 39.43 -7.76
N VAL A 265 16.48 39.47 -6.96
CA VAL A 265 16.56 39.83 -5.53
C VAL A 265 17.11 38.66 -4.71
N ALA A 266 16.71 37.43 -5.02
CA ALA A 266 17.12 36.23 -4.32
C ALA A 266 18.58 35.85 -4.56
N THR A 267 19.08 35.99 -5.79
CA THR A 267 20.40 35.44 -6.15
C THR A 267 21.54 36.45 -5.98
N THR A 268 22.75 35.94 -5.69
CA THR A 268 23.94 36.78 -5.59
C THR A 268 24.38 37.27 -6.99
N PRO A 269 24.70 38.57 -7.16
CA PRO A 269 25.18 39.10 -8.43
C PRO A 269 26.63 38.71 -8.73
N ALA A 270 27.40 38.33 -7.70
CA ALA A 270 28.78 37.86 -7.82
C ALA A 270 28.98 36.65 -6.91
N LEU A 271 29.31 35.52 -7.52
CA LEU A 271 29.63 34.24 -6.91
C LEU A 271 31.03 33.85 -7.38
N THR A 272 31.96 33.69 -6.44
CA THR A 272 33.33 33.25 -6.74
C THR A 272 33.44 31.75 -6.50
N LYS A 273 33.53 30.96 -7.57
CA LYS A 273 33.69 29.49 -7.49
C LYS A 273 34.68 29.04 -8.57
N TYR A 274 35.54 28.08 -8.24
CA TYR A 274 36.57 27.54 -9.16
C TYR A 274 37.51 28.61 -9.76
N GLY A 275 37.88 29.61 -8.96
CA GLY A 275 38.80 30.67 -9.39
C GLY A 275 38.22 31.71 -10.37
N ARG A 276 36.90 31.73 -10.57
CA ARG A 276 36.19 32.71 -11.41
C ARG A 276 35.02 33.33 -10.65
N THR A 277 34.67 34.57 -10.99
CA THR A 277 33.50 35.28 -10.45
C THR A 277 32.44 35.44 -11.53
N PHE A 278 31.22 34.95 -11.26
CA PHE A 278 30.07 35.00 -12.16
C PHE A 278 28.79 35.27 -11.38
N ALA A 279 27.71 35.68 -12.03
CA ALA A 279 26.42 35.82 -11.37
C ALA A 279 25.80 34.44 -11.11
N ALA A 280 25.12 34.24 -9.97
CA ALA A 280 24.50 32.95 -9.65
C ALA A 280 23.46 32.48 -10.70
N ARG A 281 22.84 33.42 -11.44
CA ARG A 281 21.94 33.10 -12.56
C ARG A 281 22.67 32.50 -13.77
N GLU A 282 23.91 32.93 -14.02
CA GLU A 282 24.75 32.36 -15.09
C GLU A 282 25.09 30.92 -14.75
N PHE A 283 25.37 30.63 -13.47
CA PHE A 283 25.59 29.27 -12.98
C PHE A 283 24.37 28.36 -13.17
N LEU A 284 23.17 28.88 -12.92
CA LEU A 284 21.93 28.10 -13.00
C LEU A 284 21.48 27.78 -14.43
N PHE A 285 21.67 28.71 -15.37
CA PHE A 285 21.07 28.62 -16.71
C PHE A 285 22.07 28.40 -17.86
N SER A 286 23.38 28.51 -17.62
CA SER A 286 24.38 28.22 -18.66
C SER A 286 24.51 26.70 -18.91
N PRO A 287 24.87 26.28 -20.14
CA PRO A 287 25.00 24.86 -20.47
C PRO A 287 26.13 24.16 -19.71
N ASP A 288 27.24 24.87 -19.49
CA ASP A 288 28.42 24.40 -18.76
C ASP A 288 29.12 25.59 -18.06
N ARG A 289 30.26 25.31 -17.41
CA ARG A 289 31.03 26.27 -16.60
C ARG A 289 32.03 27.11 -17.43
N GLU A 290 32.11 26.88 -18.74
CA GLU A 290 33.07 27.51 -19.64
C GLU A 290 32.40 28.42 -20.67
N HIS A 291 31.16 28.10 -21.08
CA HIS A 291 30.37 28.79 -22.10
C HIS A 291 29.18 29.55 -21.48
N TYR A 292 29.45 30.75 -20.99
CA TYR A 292 28.41 31.62 -20.43
C TYR A 292 27.56 32.29 -21.51
N LEU A 293 26.30 32.53 -21.17
CA LEU A 293 25.30 33.10 -22.09
C LEU A 293 24.99 34.55 -21.71
N GLY A 294 24.67 35.40 -22.70
CA GLY A 294 24.20 36.76 -22.43
C GLY A 294 22.88 36.80 -21.65
N ASP A 295 22.64 37.89 -20.93
CA ASP A 295 21.45 38.08 -20.07
C ASP A 295 20.11 37.82 -20.80
N SER A 296 20.02 38.15 -22.09
CA SER A 296 18.81 37.91 -22.90
C SER A 296 18.51 36.42 -23.10
N LEU A 297 19.54 35.60 -23.29
CA LEU A 297 19.40 34.16 -23.47
C LEU A 297 19.18 33.44 -22.13
N ILE A 298 19.78 33.94 -21.05
CA ILE A 298 19.49 33.48 -19.68
C ILE A 298 18.02 33.75 -19.33
N PHE A 299 17.52 34.96 -19.62
CA PHE A 299 16.12 35.29 -19.43
C PHE A 299 15.19 34.35 -20.23
N LEU A 300 15.52 34.07 -21.49
CA LEU A 300 14.75 33.13 -22.31
C LEU A 300 14.72 31.72 -21.69
N ARG A 301 15.87 31.22 -21.22
CA ARG A 301 15.96 29.91 -20.55
C ARG A 301 15.16 29.89 -19.25
N PHE A 302 15.23 30.96 -18.46
CA PHE A 302 14.39 31.13 -17.28
C PHE A 302 12.90 31.10 -17.64
N ALA A 303 12.48 31.84 -18.68
CA ALA A 303 11.09 31.89 -19.11
C ALA A 303 10.58 30.51 -19.54
N VAL A 304 11.38 29.74 -20.29
CA VAL A 304 11.06 28.36 -20.69
C VAL A 304 10.96 27.45 -19.47
N ALA A 305 11.90 27.53 -18.53
CA ALA A 305 11.88 26.73 -17.30
C ALA A 305 10.66 27.05 -16.42
N ALA A 306 10.37 28.34 -16.22
CA ALA A 306 9.21 28.80 -15.46
C ALA A 306 7.90 28.35 -16.10
N CYS A 307 7.73 28.51 -17.42
CA CYS A 307 6.54 28.05 -18.14
C CYS A 307 6.37 26.53 -18.04
N SER A 308 7.45 25.77 -18.19
CA SER A 308 7.43 24.30 -18.10
C SER A 308 7.02 23.84 -16.69
N MET A 309 7.58 24.48 -15.65
CA MET A 309 7.23 24.19 -14.26
C MET A 309 5.77 24.52 -13.97
N ILE A 310 5.29 25.69 -14.39
CA ILE A 310 3.89 26.11 -14.22
C ILE A 310 2.95 25.13 -14.94
N ALA A 311 3.30 24.68 -16.15
CA ALA A 311 2.50 23.71 -16.90
C ALA A 311 2.35 22.39 -16.13
N VAL A 312 3.44 21.79 -15.66
CA VAL A 312 3.41 20.52 -14.91
C VAL A 312 2.65 20.67 -13.59
N LEU A 313 2.93 21.73 -12.83
CA LEU A 313 2.22 22.03 -11.57
C LEU A 313 0.71 22.23 -11.81
N SER A 314 0.32 22.89 -12.91
CA SER A 314 -1.08 23.13 -13.24
C SER A 314 -1.84 21.83 -13.52
N VAL A 315 -1.18 20.83 -14.13
CA VAL A 315 -1.77 19.50 -14.33
C VAL A 315 -1.90 18.75 -13.00
N GLY A 316 -0.89 18.81 -12.13
CA GLY A 316 -0.98 18.25 -10.77
C GLY A 316 -2.14 18.88 -9.98
N MET A 317 -2.30 20.20 -10.04
CA MET A 317 -3.41 20.92 -9.42
C MET A 317 -4.76 20.55 -10.06
N LEU A 318 -4.82 20.37 -11.39
CA LEU A 318 -6.03 19.90 -12.08
C LEU A 318 -6.46 18.53 -11.54
N PHE A 319 -5.51 17.60 -11.39
CA PHE A 319 -5.77 16.30 -10.79
C PHE A 319 -6.30 16.44 -9.35
N GLY A 320 -5.67 17.27 -8.53
CA GLY A 320 -6.17 17.57 -7.18
C GLY A 320 -7.61 18.09 -7.18
N ARG A 321 -7.98 18.97 -8.12
CA ARG A 321 -9.34 19.52 -8.23
C ARG A 321 -10.35 18.44 -8.62
N LEU A 322 -9.99 17.52 -9.52
CA LEU A 322 -10.84 16.40 -9.91
C LEU A 322 -11.10 15.45 -8.73
N VAL A 323 -10.08 15.14 -7.94
CA VAL A 323 -10.21 14.34 -6.71
C VAL A 323 -11.16 15.03 -5.72
N LEU A 324 -11.02 16.34 -5.51
CA LEU A 324 -11.91 17.11 -4.63
C LEU A 324 -13.36 17.11 -5.15
N ARG A 325 -13.58 17.31 -6.46
CA ARG A 325 -14.92 17.25 -7.07
C ARG A 325 -15.59 15.89 -6.89
N SER A 326 -14.85 14.78 -7.04
CA SER A 326 -15.42 13.44 -6.80
C SER A 326 -15.84 13.21 -5.35
N ARG A 327 -15.17 13.86 -4.39
CA ARG A 327 -15.53 13.82 -2.96
C ARG A 327 -16.78 14.65 -2.70
N GLU A 328 -16.89 15.83 -3.32
CA GLU A 328 -18.03 16.74 -3.13
C GLU A 328 -19.29 16.32 -3.90
N ALA A 329 -19.17 15.58 -5.02
CA ALA A 329 -20.30 15.09 -5.81
C ALA A 329 -21.03 13.88 -5.19
N ASN A 330 -20.49 13.32 -4.10
CA ASN A 330 -21.05 12.16 -3.41
C ASN A 330 -21.66 12.47 -2.01
N PRO A 331 -22.45 13.56 -1.81
CA PRO A 331 -23.03 13.87 -0.50
C PRO A 331 -24.31 13.06 -0.22
N THR A 332 -24.92 12.44 -1.23
CA THR A 332 -26.19 11.70 -1.14
C THR A 332 -26.08 10.28 -0.63
N ALA A 333 -24.87 9.71 -0.52
CA ALA A 333 -24.65 8.39 0.08
C ALA A 333 -24.75 8.38 1.62
N HIS A 334 -24.78 9.55 2.27
CA HIS A 334 -24.93 9.68 3.73
C HIS A 334 -26.33 10.13 4.16
N ARG A 335 -27.34 10.08 3.28
CA ARG A 335 -28.73 10.22 3.70
C ARG A 335 -29.05 9.03 4.61
N ARG A 336 -29.24 9.31 5.91
CA ARG A 336 -29.64 8.35 6.96
C ARG A 336 -30.70 7.39 6.43
N VAL A 337 -30.27 6.21 5.98
CA VAL A 337 -31.12 5.03 5.96
C VAL A 337 -31.38 4.75 7.44
N GLN A 338 -32.64 4.86 7.87
CA GLN A 338 -33.02 4.41 9.21
C GLN A 338 -32.50 2.98 9.37
N PRO A 339 -31.71 2.69 10.42
CA PRO A 339 -31.14 1.37 10.57
C PRO A 339 -32.30 0.38 10.78
N ALA A 340 -32.49 -0.51 9.81
CA ALA A 340 -33.23 -1.75 10.04
C ALA A 340 -32.65 -2.44 11.29
N LYS A 341 -33.52 -3.06 12.10
CA LYS A 341 -33.16 -3.70 13.38
C LYS A 341 -31.81 -4.44 13.28
N PRO A 342 -30.87 -4.19 14.21
CA PRO A 342 -29.50 -4.68 14.09
C PRO A 342 -29.46 -6.21 14.20
N VAL A 343 -28.95 -6.87 13.15
CA VAL A 343 -28.43 -8.23 13.26
C VAL A 343 -27.09 -8.15 14.00
N SER A 344 -26.90 -9.06 14.95
CA SER A 344 -25.87 -9.10 16.00
C SER A 344 -24.43 -9.34 15.52
N ALA A 345 -23.92 -8.56 14.55
CA ALA A 345 -22.49 -8.49 14.31
C ALA A 345 -21.84 -7.64 15.41
N VAL A 346 -21.01 -8.25 16.26
CA VAL A 346 -20.29 -7.54 17.34
C VAL A 346 -19.33 -6.53 16.69
N PRO A 347 -19.51 -5.21 16.90
CA PRO A 347 -18.60 -4.23 16.32
C PRO A 347 -17.21 -4.33 16.96
N TRP A 348 -16.17 -3.97 16.20
CA TRP A 348 -14.80 -3.79 16.72
C TRP A 348 -14.81 -2.86 17.94
N ARG A 349 -14.55 -3.40 19.12
CA ARG A 349 -14.53 -2.70 20.43
C ARG A 349 -13.13 -2.76 21.03
N ARG A 350 -12.89 -1.96 22.08
CA ARG A 350 -11.63 -1.97 22.86
C ARG A 350 -11.12 -3.37 23.20
N GLY A 351 -12.00 -4.26 23.64
CA GLY A 351 -11.62 -5.64 23.98
C GLY A 351 -11.04 -6.44 22.81
N HIS A 352 -11.48 -6.17 21.57
CA HIS A 352 -10.92 -6.83 20.38
C HIS A 352 -9.51 -6.32 20.09
N TYR A 353 -9.29 -5.00 20.19
CA TYR A 353 -7.96 -4.42 20.07
C TYR A 353 -7.02 -4.91 21.15
N LEU A 354 -7.49 -5.05 22.39
CA LEU A 354 -6.69 -5.58 23.50
C LEU A 354 -6.33 -7.05 23.28
N CYS A 355 -7.28 -7.87 22.81
CA CYS A 355 -7.03 -9.27 22.48
C CYS A 355 -6.03 -9.40 21.33
N LEU A 356 -6.19 -8.63 20.25
CA LEU A 356 -5.24 -8.60 19.13
C LEU A 356 -3.87 -8.11 19.56
N PHE A 357 -3.81 -7.07 20.41
CA PHE A 357 -2.57 -6.61 21.01
C PHE A 357 -1.88 -7.72 21.80
N ALA A 358 -2.60 -8.43 22.67
CA ALA A 358 -2.03 -9.51 23.49
C ALA A 358 -1.50 -10.66 22.62
N LEU A 359 -2.27 -11.08 21.61
CA LEU A 359 -1.85 -12.11 20.65
C LEU A 359 -0.60 -11.67 19.87
N TYR A 360 -0.59 -10.43 19.39
CA TYR A 360 0.51 -9.89 18.61
C TYR A 360 1.76 -9.62 19.46
N ALA A 361 1.60 -9.19 20.72
CA ALA A 361 2.69 -9.09 21.69
C ALA A 361 3.32 -10.45 21.96
N GLY A 362 2.49 -11.48 22.15
CA GLY A 362 2.96 -12.86 22.27
C GLY A 362 3.72 -13.32 21.02
N PHE A 363 3.21 -13.00 19.82
CA PHE A 363 3.90 -13.27 18.56
C PHE A 363 5.25 -12.56 18.45
N ALA A 364 5.33 -11.27 18.80
CA ALA A 364 6.58 -10.51 18.76
C ALA A 364 7.62 -11.08 19.73
N ILE A 365 7.24 -11.31 21.00
CA ILE A 365 8.12 -11.93 22.01
C ILE A 365 8.60 -13.30 21.53
N TYR A 366 7.67 -14.14 21.04
CA TYR A 366 8.01 -15.47 20.57
C TYR A 366 8.96 -15.43 19.36
N GLY A 367 8.64 -14.61 18.35
CA GLY A 367 9.44 -14.48 17.13
C GLY A 367 10.88 -14.00 17.40
N SER A 368 11.06 -13.12 18.40
CA SER A 368 12.36 -12.65 18.83
C SER A 368 13.18 -13.71 19.61
N LEU A 369 12.54 -14.77 20.12
CA LEU A 369 13.20 -15.82 20.93
C LEU A 369 13.41 -17.15 20.19
N VAL A 370 12.62 -17.47 19.16
CA VAL A 370 12.87 -18.62 18.24
C VAL A 370 14.33 -18.55 17.75
N PRO A 371 15.12 -19.63 17.65
CA PRO A 371 14.76 -21.04 17.74
C PRO A 371 14.61 -21.61 19.16
N LEU A 372 14.64 -20.80 20.22
CA LEU A 372 14.52 -21.23 21.63
C LEU A 372 15.61 -22.20 22.11
N HIS A 373 16.85 -22.07 21.63
CA HIS A 373 17.99 -22.80 22.17
C HIS A 373 18.46 -22.18 23.48
N PHE A 374 17.81 -22.55 24.58
CA PHE A 374 18.16 -22.04 25.90
C PHE A 374 19.55 -22.50 26.33
N ARG A 375 20.40 -21.54 26.73
CA ARG A 375 21.68 -21.76 27.39
C ARG A 375 21.68 -21.02 28.71
N SER A 376 21.92 -21.73 29.81
CA SER A 376 22.01 -21.12 31.13
C SER A 376 23.21 -20.17 31.21
N VAL A 377 22.94 -18.89 31.45
CA VAL A 377 23.92 -17.86 31.79
C VAL A 377 23.55 -17.32 33.19
N PRO A 378 24.48 -17.20 34.14
CA PRO A 378 24.21 -16.58 35.43
C PRO A 378 23.66 -15.15 35.27
N LEU A 379 22.70 -14.76 36.12
CA LEU A 379 22.04 -13.46 36.00
C LEU A 379 23.01 -12.28 36.09
N SER A 380 24.05 -12.39 36.92
CA SER A 380 25.10 -11.37 37.04
C SER A 380 25.87 -11.17 35.73
N GLU A 381 26.19 -12.27 35.05
CA GLU A 381 26.89 -12.23 33.76
C GLU A 381 25.96 -11.73 32.65
N ALA A 382 24.69 -12.14 32.63
CA ALA A 382 23.71 -11.63 31.69
C ALA A 382 23.49 -10.12 31.84
N TRP A 383 23.45 -9.62 33.09
CA TRP A 383 23.35 -8.19 33.37
C TRP A 383 24.56 -7.40 32.87
N GLU A 384 25.78 -7.92 33.09
CA GLU A 384 26.99 -7.26 32.61
C GLU A 384 27.04 -7.24 31.07
N ARG A 385 26.69 -8.35 30.41
CA ARG A 385 26.58 -8.42 28.94
C ARG A 385 25.53 -7.44 28.41
N PHE A 386 24.38 -7.32 29.07
CA PHE A 386 23.34 -6.38 28.65
C PHE A 386 23.77 -4.93 28.82
N ARG A 387 24.54 -4.61 29.86
CA ARG A 387 25.09 -3.26 30.05
C ARG A 387 26.06 -2.86 28.93
N GLN A 388 26.72 -3.85 28.33
CA GLN A 388 27.72 -3.67 27.29
C GLN A 388 27.19 -4.01 25.88
N ILE A 389 25.86 -3.99 25.66
CA ILE A 389 25.32 -4.30 24.33
C ILE A 389 25.88 -3.35 23.26
N PRO A 390 26.37 -3.88 22.13
CA PRO A 390 27.01 -3.07 21.11
C PRO A 390 25.99 -2.27 20.29
N PHE A 391 26.45 -1.13 19.79
CA PHE A 391 25.81 -0.42 18.67
C PHE A 391 26.46 -0.94 17.38
N LEU A 392 25.77 -1.82 16.65
CA LEU A 392 26.35 -2.52 15.49
C LEU A 392 26.46 -1.59 14.26
N GLU A 393 27.56 -1.69 13.51
CA GLU A 393 27.71 -0.99 12.23
C GLU A 393 26.80 -1.62 11.17
N LEU A 394 25.83 -0.85 10.69
CA LEU A 394 24.76 -1.34 9.81
C LEU A 394 25.26 -1.55 8.36
N GLY A 395 25.70 -2.77 8.04
CA GLY A 395 25.88 -3.22 6.65
C GLY A 395 24.56 -3.29 5.86
N ILE A 396 24.61 -3.58 4.55
CA ILE A 396 23.41 -3.63 3.67
C ILE A 396 22.40 -4.68 4.16
N GLU A 397 22.84 -5.85 4.64
CA GLU A 397 21.99 -6.89 5.24
C GLU A 397 21.39 -6.47 6.60
N SER A 398 22.11 -5.65 7.36
CA SER A 398 21.64 -5.13 8.65
C SER A 398 20.51 -4.10 8.51
N ARG A 399 20.35 -3.47 7.34
CA ARG A 399 19.25 -2.53 7.08
C ARG A 399 17.89 -3.23 6.96
N SER A 400 17.83 -4.45 6.43
CA SER A 400 16.58 -5.22 6.37
C SER A 400 16.12 -5.65 7.75
N ASP A 401 17.05 -6.07 8.62
CA ASP A 401 16.74 -6.43 10.01
C ASP A 401 16.22 -5.22 10.80
N TRP A 402 16.85 -4.06 10.59
CA TRP A 402 16.42 -2.80 11.20
C TRP A 402 14.99 -2.41 10.78
N VAL A 403 14.66 -2.54 9.48
CA VAL A 403 13.29 -2.31 8.98
C VAL A 403 12.30 -3.34 9.52
N ALA A 404 12.69 -4.61 9.62
CA ALA A 404 11.84 -5.66 10.18
C ALA A 404 11.47 -5.36 11.64
N ASN A 405 12.41 -4.89 12.46
CA ASN A 405 12.18 -4.54 13.87
C ASN A 405 11.29 -3.29 14.02
N ILE A 406 11.44 -2.28 13.16
CA ILE A 406 10.48 -1.16 13.08
C ILE A 406 9.07 -1.69 12.75
N LEU A 407 8.96 -2.50 11.69
CA LEU A 407 7.68 -3.04 11.23
C LEU A 407 7.04 -3.99 12.26
N LEU A 408 7.83 -4.66 13.09
CA LEU A 408 7.35 -5.53 14.16
C LEU A 408 6.57 -4.71 15.20
N PHE A 409 7.07 -3.55 15.61
CA PHE A 409 6.46 -2.76 16.69
C PHE A 409 5.38 -1.77 16.23
N VAL A 410 5.31 -1.44 14.93
CA VAL A 410 4.24 -0.60 14.37
C VAL A 410 2.84 -1.16 14.64
N PRO A 411 2.50 -2.42 14.30
CA PRO A 411 1.18 -2.98 14.61
C PRO A 411 0.94 -3.11 16.11
N LEU A 412 1.98 -3.45 16.88
CA LEU A 412 1.89 -3.62 18.33
C LEU A 412 1.38 -2.34 19.01
N SER A 413 2.05 -1.21 18.78
CA SER A 413 1.67 0.07 19.38
C SER A 413 0.38 0.63 18.79
N PHE A 414 0.10 0.39 17.51
CA PHE A 414 -1.17 0.73 16.87
C PHE A 414 -2.36 0.02 17.52
N LEU A 415 -2.24 -1.29 17.78
CA LEU A 415 -3.29 -2.09 18.42
C LEU A 415 -3.52 -1.65 19.87
N LEU A 416 -2.45 -1.36 20.62
CA LEU A 416 -2.54 -0.85 21.98
C LEU A 416 -3.19 0.55 22.02
N ALA A 417 -2.80 1.44 21.11
CA ALA A 417 -3.45 2.74 20.93
C ALA A 417 -4.94 2.57 20.61
N GLY A 418 -5.29 1.59 19.76
CA GLY A 418 -6.66 1.20 19.48
C GLY A 418 -7.44 0.76 20.70
N ALA A 419 -6.86 -0.10 21.54
CA ALA A 419 -7.48 -0.55 22.78
C ALA A 419 -7.79 0.61 23.73
N LEU A 420 -6.90 1.60 23.81
CA LEU A 420 -7.04 2.76 24.69
C LEU A 420 -7.98 3.86 24.13
N ARG A 421 -8.05 4.02 22.80
CA ARG A 421 -8.58 5.25 22.17
C ARG A 421 -9.75 5.08 21.20
N VAL A 422 -10.05 3.86 20.73
CA VAL A 422 -11.07 3.64 19.67
C VAL A 422 -12.45 4.25 19.95
N ASP A 423 -12.89 4.24 21.21
CA ASP A 423 -14.18 4.80 21.64
C ASP A 423 -14.03 5.95 22.65
N ARG A 424 -12.90 6.67 22.66
CA ARG A 424 -12.67 7.84 23.53
C ARG A 424 -12.38 9.09 22.73
N LEU A 425 -13.26 10.09 22.85
CA LEU A 425 -13.05 11.42 22.30
C LEU A 425 -12.32 12.29 23.33
N GLY A 426 -11.25 12.96 22.92
CA GLY A 426 -10.51 13.88 23.78
C GLY A 426 -9.35 14.50 23.02
N ARG A 427 -9.24 15.83 23.05
CA ARG A 427 -8.32 16.64 22.25
C ARG A 427 -6.84 16.26 22.44
N TYR A 428 -6.46 15.81 23.64
CA TYR A 428 -5.09 15.41 23.98
C TYR A 428 -4.93 13.91 24.28
N GLY A 429 -6.00 13.12 24.14
CA GLY A 429 -5.95 11.76 24.64
C GLY A 429 -5.09 10.81 23.79
N ASP A 430 -4.83 11.15 22.52
CA ASP A 430 -3.90 10.37 21.67
C ASP A 430 -2.44 10.66 22.05
N LEU A 431 -2.12 11.92 22.39
CA LEU A 431 -0.82 12.30 22.95
C LEU A 431 -0.56 11.63 24.30
N ALA A 432 -1.53 11.66 25.21
CA ALA A 432 -1.43 10.98 26.51
C ALA A 432 -1.27 9.46 26.36
N ALA A 433 -1.93 8.85 25.38
CA ALA A 433 -1.72 7.44 25.06
C ALA A 433 -0.30 7.20 24.53
N GLY A 434 0.23 8.07 23.66
CA GLY A 434 1.61 7.98 23.19
C GLY A 434 2.65 8.07 24.31
N LEU A 435 2.46 9.00 25.26
CA LEU A 435 3.33 9.16 26.44
C LEU A 435 3.38 7.92 27.34
N PHE A 436 2.36 7.06 27.27
CA PHE A 436 2.34 5.77 27.98
C PHE A 436 2.85 4.62 27.11
N ILE A 437 2.39 4.54 25.86
CA ILE A 437 2.65 3.42 24.94
C ILE A 437 4.12 3.34 24.56
N VAL A 438 4.75 4.48 24.21
CA VAL A 438 6.13 4.49 23.73
C VAL A 438 7.10 4.00 24.82
N PRO A 439 7.05 4.52 26.07
CA PRO A 439 7.85 3.94 27.16
C PRO A 439 7.55 2.48 27.45
N ALA A 440 6.27 2.07 27.40
CA ALA A 440 5.90 0.66 27.60
C ALA A 440 6.49 -0.26 26.54
N CYS A 441 6.51 0.18 25.27
CA CYS A 441 7.14 -0.57 24.18
C CYS A 441 8.67 -0.60 24.32
N ALA A 442 9.29 0.51 24.73
CA ALA A 442 10.74 0.55 25.01
C ALA A 442 11.13 -0.43 26.13
N LEU A 443 10.33 -0.50 27.20
CA LEU A 443 10.54 -1.46 28.29
C LEU A 443 10.35 -2.91 27.82
N LEU A 444 9.34 -3.17 27.00
CA LEU A 444 9.12 -4.50 26.42
C LEU A 444 10.28 -4.92 25.52
N SER A 445 10.73 -4.02 24.64
CA SER A 445 11.88 -4.21 23.75
C SER A 445 13.14 -4.55 24.54
N GLY A 446 13.48 -3.72 25.55
CA GLY A 446 14.63 -3.99 26.41
C GLY A 446 14.50 -5.32 27.19
N ALA A 447 13.30 -5.71 27.60
CA ALA A 447 13.07 -7.01 28.25
C ALA A 447 13.24 -8.19 27.28
N ILE A 448 12.82 -8.04 26.01
CA ILE A 448 13.02 -9.05 24.96
C ILE A 448 14.52 -9.23 24.70
N GLU A 449 15.24 -8.14 24.45
CA GLU A 449 16.68 -8.13 24.22
C GLU A 449 17.45 -8.73 25.40
N PHE A 450 17.10 -8.33 26.63
CA PHE A 450 17.69 -8.92 27.82
C PHE A 450 17.47 -10.44 27.87
N THR A 451 16.26 -10.89 27.53
CA THR A 451 15.90 -12.31 27.51
C THR A 451 16.66 -13.09 26.43
N GLN A 452 16.97 -12.48 25.29
CA GLN A 452 17.69 -13.13 24.19
C GLN A 452 19.11 -13.57 24.55
N ILE A 453 19.72 -13.01 25.61
CA ILE A 453 21.05 -13.42 26.12
C ILE A 453 21.10 -14.92 26.44
N TRP A 454 19.97 -15.49 26.88
CA TRP A 454 19.85 -16.92 27.17
C TRP A 454 19.54 -17.78 25.94
N PHE A 455 19.39 -17.21 24.74
CA PHE A 455 18.94 -17.92 23.53
C PHE A 455 19.90 -17.73 22.32
N PRO A 456 21.14 -18.22 22.36
CA PRO A 456 22.02 -18.23 21.18
C PRO A 456 21.36 -19.00 20.02
N PRO A 457 21.52 -18.60 18.74
CA PRO A 457 22.46 -17.62 18.18
C PRO A 457 21.94 -16.17 18.16
N ARG A 458 20.89 -15.84 18.92
CA ARG A 458 20.37 -14.45 18.93
C ARG A 458 21.43 -13.47 19.41
N THR A 459 21.57 -12.39 18.65
CA THR A 459 22.49 -11.28 18.92
C THR A 459 21.69 -10.13 19.50
N VAL A 460 22.11 -9.64 20.66
CA VAL A 460 21.49 -8.48 21.30
C VAL A 460 22.11 -7.18 20.77
N SER A 461 21.30 -6.15 20.54
CA SER A 461 21.81 -4.89 19.99
C SER A 461 21.02 -3.65 20.44
N GLN A 462 21.72 -2.51 20.55
CA GLN A 462 21.05 -1.22 20.78
C GLN A 462 20.21 -0.78 19.58
N ASN A 463 20.60 -1.22 18.37
CA ASN A 463 19.93 -0.87 17.13
C ASN A 463 18.51 -1.41 17.08
N ASP A 464 18.31 -2.62 17.61
CA ASP A 464 17.00 -3.29 17.64
C ASP A 464 16.06 -2.59 18.62
N ILE A 465 16.55 -2.21 19.81
CA ILE A 465 15.78 -1.38 20.75
C ILE A 465 15.36 -0.05 20.11
N ALA A 466 16.31 0.63 19.44
CA ALA A 466 16.02 1.88 18.76
C ALA A 466 14.99 1.70 17.63
N ALA A 467 15.13 0.64 16.82
CA ALA A 467 14.21 0.29 15.73
C ALA A 467 12.78 0.04 16.26
N GLU A 468 12.65 -0.79 17.29
CA GLU A 468 11.37 -1.14 17.90
C GLU A 468 10.69 0.08 18.53
N VAL A 469 11.46 0.97 19.18
CA VAL A 469 10.94 2.25 19.72
C VAL A 469 10.48 3.18 18.60
N LEU A 470 11.24 3.30 17.50
CA LEU A 470 10.82 4.06 16.32
C LEU A 470 9.53 3.48 15.71
N GLY A 471 9.44 2.15 15.62
CA GLY A 471 8.23 1.45 15.21
C GLY A 471 7.05 1.74 16.13
N ALA A 472 7.27 1.76 17.44
CA ALA A 472 6.24 2.10 18.42
C ALA A 472 5.71 3.53 18.23
N ILE A 473 6.61 4.51 18.01
CA ILE A 473 6.23 5.90 17.70
C ILE A 473 5.39 5.94 16.43
N ALA A 474 5.86 5.30 15.35
CA ALA A 474 5.17 5.27 14.07
C ALA A 474 3.76 4.65 14.18
N GLY A 475 3.59 3.56 14.92
CA GLY A 475 2.27 2.94 15.13
C GLY A 475 1.29 3.83 15.91
N VAL A 476 1.75 4.58 16.92
CA VAL A 476 0.92 5.58 17.64
C VAL A 476 0.52 6.73 16.71
N VAL A 477 1.44 7.21 15.88
CA VAL A 477 1.16 8.24 14.87
C VAL A 477 0.14 7.74 13.86
N LEU A 478 0.32 6.53 13.31
CA LEU A 478 -0.62 5.90 12.39
C LEU A 478 -2.01 5.75 12.98
N TRP A 479 -2.11 5.34 14.26
CA TRP A 479 -3.39 5.28 14.95
C TRP A 479 -4.05 6.66 15.04
N SER A 480 -3.28 7.69 15.41
CA SER A 480 -3.78 9.07 15.55
C SER A 480 -4.27 9.65 14.22
N LEU A 481 -3.57 9.35 13.12
CA LEU A 481 -3.91 9.83 11.78
C LEU A 481 -5.10 9.08 11.16
N ALA A 482 -5.15 7.75 11.30
CA ALA A 482 -6.06 6.91 10.52
C ALA A 482 -6.85 5.88 11.33
N GLY A 483 -6.40 5.49 12.52
CA GLY A 483 -6.95 4.35 13.28
C GLY A 483 -8.46 4.42 13.52
N ARG A 484 -8.97 5.60 13.89
CA ARG A 484 -10.42 5.82 14.08
C ARG A 484 -11.20 5.73 12.79
N ARG A 485 -10.66 6.30 11.70
CA ARG A 485 -11.28 6.27 10.37
C ARG A 485 -11.32 4.84 9.85
N MET A 486 -10.21 4.10 9.97
CA MET A 486 -10.12 2.69 9.61
C MET A 486 -11.12 1.86 10.41
N THR A 487 -11.24 2.09 11.71
CA THR A 487 -12.23 1.40 12.55
C THR A 487 -13.66 1.75 12.12
N GLY A 488 -13.93 3.03 11.80
CA GLY A 488 -15.22 3.48 11.30
C GLY A 488 -15.62 2.77 10.01
N VAL A 489 -14.69 2.71 9.05
CA VAL A 489 -14.85 1.98 7.80
C VAL A 489 -15.05 0.49 8.08
N ALA A 490 -14.24 -0.14 8.95
CA ALA A 490 -14.38 -1.56 9.28
C ALA A 490 -15.72 -1.87 9.96
N ARG A 491 -16.20 -1.02 10.86
CA ARG A 491 -17.53 -1.15 11.49
C ARG A 491 -18.64 -0.99 10.46
N GLU A 492 -18.52 -0.03 9.55
CA GLU A 492 -19.48 0.17 8.45
C GLU A 492 -19.45 -1.02 7.48
N TYR A 493 -18.26 -1.54 7.16
CA TYR A 493 -18.04 -2.71 6.32
C TYR A 493 -18.73 -3.96 6.88
N VAL A 494 -18.52 -4.23 8.18
CA VAL A 494 -19.18 -5.35 8.88
C VAL A 494 -20.71 -5.18 8.89
N ARG A 495 -21.21 -3.94 8.95
CA ARG A 495 -22.65 -3.61 9.09
C ARG A 495 -23.42 -3.52 7.78
N THR A 496 -22.81 -3.09 6.68
CA THR A 496 -23.55 -2.68 5.46
C THR A 496 -23.46 -3.67 4.30
N LEU A 497 -22.55 -4.63 4.34
CA LEU A 497 -22.35 -5.53 3.22
C LEU A 497 -23.35 -6.67 3.22
N SER A 498 -24.12 -6.75 2.14
CA SER A 498 -24.87 -7.95 1.78
C SER A 498 -23.91 -9.14 1.65
N SER A 499 -24.38 -10.35 1.99
CA SER A 499 -23.59 -11.58 1.90
C SER A 499 -22.97 -11.79 0.52
N HIS A 500 -23.61 -11.27 -0.53
CA HIS A 500 -23.11 -11.27 -1.90
C HIS A 500 -21.81 -10.45 -2.07
N ARG A 501 -21.74 -9.23 -1.51
CA ARG A 501 -20.55 -8.38 -1.65
C ARG A 501 -19.36 -8.86 -0.80
N LYS A 502 -19.64 -9.54 0.32
CA LYS A 502 -18.59 -10.24 1.09
C LYS A 502 -18.00 -11.42 0.30
N PHE A 503 -18.85 -12.21 -0.37
CA PHE A 503 -18.42 -13.29 -1.27
C PHE A 503 -17.52 -12.78 -2.40
N HIS A 504 -17.90 -11.67 -3.05
CA HIS A 504 -17.06 -11.02 -4.05
C HIS A 504 -15.69 -10.59 -3.51
N LEU A 505 -15.64 -9.91 -2.36
CA LEU A 505 -14.37 -9.50 -1.78
C LEU A 505 -13.44 -10.69 -1.53
N ILE A 506 -13.96 -11.80 -1.00
CA ILE A 506 -13.14 -12.99 -0.72
C ILE A 506 -12.50 -13.52 -2.01
N LEU A 507 -13.28 -13.57 -3.08
CA LEU A 507 -12.82 -14.03 -4.38
C LEU A 507 -11.85 -13.03 -5.05
N GLU A 508 -12.06 -11.72 -4.87
CA GLU A 508 -11.12 -10.68 -5.31
C GLU A 508 -9.78 -10.77 -4.55
N VAL A 509 -9.84 -10.92 -3.22
CA VAL A 509 -8.64 -11.11 -2.38
C VAL A 509 -7.94 -12.41 -2.75
N TYR A 510 -8.68 -13.49 -3.02
CA TYR A 510 -8.11 -14.74 -3.52
C TYR A 510 -7.41 -14.54 -4.87
N LEU A 511 -8.03 -13.84 -5.83
CA LEU A 511 -7.44 -13.56 -7.13
C LEU A 511 -6.16 -12.74 -7.01
N VAL A 512 -6.17 -11.69 -6.19
CA VAL A 512 -4.97 -10.89 -5.90
C VAL A 512 -3.89 -11.77 -5.26
N GLY A 513 -4.26 -12.59 -4.27
CA GLY A 513 -3.35 -13.53 -3.62
C GLY A 513 -2.76 -14.56 -4.59
N LEU A 514 -3.56 -15.07 -5.53
CA LEU A 514 -3.11 -15.98 -6.59
C LEU A 514 -2.11 -15.31 -7.52
N ILE A 515 -2.38 -14.07 -7.96
CA ILE A 515 -1.45 -13.31 -8.81
C ILE A 515 -0.13 -13.08 -8.08
N VAL A 516 -0.18 -12.60 -6.83
CA VAL A 516 1.01 -12.38 -5.99
C VAL A 516 1.79 -13.68 -5.80
N TYR A 517 1.12 -14.76 -5.40
CA TYR A 517 1.73 -16.07 -5.23
C TYR A 517 2.44 -16.55 -6.50
N SER A 518 1.83 -16.28 -7.67
CA SER A 518 2.36 -16.73 -8.94
C SER A 518 3.65 -16.03 -9.34
N VAL A 519 3.88 -14.78 -8.87
CA VAL A 519 5.10 -14.01 -9.17
C VAL A 519 6.16 -14.06 -8.07
N LEU A 520 5.83 -14.53 -6.86
CA LEU A 520 6.84 -14.79 -5.82
C LEU A 520 7.85 -15.84 -6.32
N PRO A 521 9.17 -15.67 -6.05
CA PRO A 521 9.79 -14.75 -5.10
C PRO A 521 10.13 -13.35 -5.62
N LEU A 522 9.65 -12.95 -6.80
CA LEU A 522 9.97 -11.67 -7.45
C LEU A 522 11.44 -11.53 -7.88
N ASP A 523 12.13 -12.65 -8.16
CA ASP A 523 13.43 -12.67 -8.83
C ASP A 523 13.29 -12.41 -10.35
N LEU A 524 12.80 -11.21 -10.66
CA LEU A 524 12.46 -10.79 -12.01
C LEU A 524 13.72 -10.63 -12.86
N THR A 525 13.72 -11.27 -14.03
CA THR A 525 14.77 -11.18 -15.03
C THR A 525 14.21 -10.67 -16.35
N ILE A 526 14.84 -9.62 -16.87
CA ILE A 526 14.54 -9.02 -18.18
C ILE A 526 15.73 -9.26 -19.14
N SER A 527 16.84 -9.80 -18.63
CA SER A 527 18.06 -10.03 -19.41
C SER A 527 17.87 -11.19 -20.39
N PRO A 528 18.07 -10.98 -21.71
CA PRO A 528 17.98 -12.05 -22.71
C PRO A 528 18.86 -13.26 -22.41
N THR A 529 20.03 -13.03 -21.80
CA THR A 529 20.97 -14.12 -21.43
C THR A 529 20.43 -15.00 -20.30
N HIS A 530 19.65 -14.44 -19.37
CA HIS A 530 19.03 -15.19 -18.27
C HIS A 530 17.79 -15.96 -18.74
N LEU A 531 17.02 -15.40 -19.67
CA LEU A 531 15.92 -16.11 -20.33
C LEU A 531 16.42 -17.28 -21.17
N TRP A 532 17.55 -17.11 -21.87
CA TRP A 532 18.20 -18.20 -22.60
C TRP A 532 18.67 -19.33 -21.67
N ARG A 533 19.33 -19.00 -20.55
CA ARG A 533 19.69 -20.00 -19.53
C ARG A 533 18.47 -20.72 -18.98
N LYS A 534 17.40 -19.99 -18.68
CA LYS A 534 16.14 -20.56 -18.18
C LYS A 534 15.49 -21.54 -19.17
N TYR A 535 15.57 -21.25 -20.48
CA TYR A 535 15.14 -22.17 -21.52
C TYR A 535 16.00 -23.45 -21.53
N HIS A 536 17.32 -23.30 -21.48
CA HIS A 536 18.26 -24.42 -21.47
C HIS A 536 18.13 -25.30 -20.22
N ASP A 537 17.83 -24.69 -19.07
CA ASP A 537 17.54 -25.36 -17.79
C ASP A 537 16.19 -26.11 -17.78
N GLY A 538 15.45 -26.11 -18.91
CA GLY A 538 14.17 -26.82 -19.04
C GLY A 538 13.01 -26.18 -18.26
N ARG A 539 13.14 -24.91 -17.86
CA ARG A 539 12.11 -24.19 -17.08
C ARG A 539 11.09 -23.44 -17.94
N ILE A 540 11.21 -23.52 -19.27
CA ILE A 540 10.26 -22.98 -20.23
C ILE A 540 9.71 -24.14 -21.04
N LEU A 541 8.48 -24.55 -20.73
CA LEU A 541 7.78 -25.65 -21.37
C LEU A 541 6.68 -25.07 -22.27
N LEU A 542 6.76 -25.30 -23.58
CA LEU A 542 5.74 -24.78 -24.50
C LEU A 542 4.39 -25.47 -24.29
N PHE A 543 4.40 -26.80 -24.15
CA PHE A 543 3.20 -27.56 -23.87
C PHE A 543 3.58 -28.95 -23.31
N ALA A 544 3.47 -29.13 -22.00
CA ALA A 544 3.72 -30.41 -21.36
C ALA A 544 2.64 -30.71 -20.31
N THR A 545 2.08 -31.92 -20.31
CA THR A 545 1.22 -32.36 -19.19
C THR A 545 2.02 -32.54 -17.89
N GLY A 546 3.35 -32.59 -18.03
CA GLY A 546 4.34 -32.27 -17.00
C GLY A 546 4.28 -33.19 -15.81
N GLY A 547 5.09 -34.23 -15.81
CA GLY A 547 5.35 -35.10 -14.67
C GLY A 547 6.30 -36.21 -15.10
N SER A 548 7.21 -36.62 -14.22
CA SER A 548 8.10 -37.76 -14.47
C SER A 548 7.32 -39.07 -14.59
N ASN A 549 6.10 -39.13 -14.04
CA ASN A 549 5.19 -40.26 -14.14
C ASN A 549 3.71 -39.81 -14.33
N PRO A 550 2.79 -40.73 -14.70
CA PRO A 550 1.38 -40.40 -14.93
C PRO A 550 0.66 -39.85 -13.69
N MET A 551 1.03 -40.31 -12.49
CA MET A 551 0.43 -39.85 -11.24
C MET A 551 0.82 -38.40 -10.93
N GLU A 552 2.07 -38.02 -11.19
CA GLU A 552 2.59 -36.66 -11.06
C GLU A 552 1.88 -35.71 -12.01
N SER A 553 1.72 -36.14 -13.27
CA SER A 553 0.99 -35.39 -14.28
C SER A 553 -0.47 -35.17 -13.84
N ALA A 554 -1.15 -36.23 -13.36
CA ALA A 554 -2.52 -36.13 -12.87
C ALA A 554 -2.64 -35.17 -11.66
N TYR A 555 -1.69 -35.22 -10.73
CA TYR A 555 -1.63 -34.31 -9.59
C TYR A 555 -1.45 -32.85 -10.02
N LEU A 556 -0.53 -32.57 -10.95
CA LEU A 556 -0.26 -31.21 -11.43
C LEU A 556 -1.47 -30.63 -12.17
N VAL A 557 -2.11 -31.44 -13.03
CA VAL A 557 -3.38 -31.07 -13.69
C VAL A 557 -4.45 -30.74 -12.67
N PHE A 558 -4.64 -31.61 -11.67
CA PHE A 558 -5.64 -31.41 -10.62
C PHE A 558 -5.39 -30.14 -9.81
N ALA A 559 -4.17 -29.93 -9.34
CA ALA A 559 -3.79 -28.78 -8.51
C ALA A 559 -3.97 -27.45 -9.27
N LYS A 560 -3.55 -27.39 -10.54
CA LYS A 560 -3.69 -26.22 -11.41
C LYS A 560 -5.16 -25.92 -11.69
N THR A 561 -5.95 -26.95 -12.01
CA THR A 561 -7.39 -26.83 -12.25
C THR A 561 -8.12 -26.33 -11.00
N ALA A 562 -7.86 -26.92 -9.84
CA ALA A 562 -8.51 -26.56 -8.57
C ALA A 562 -8.24 -25.09 -8.17
N THR A 563 -7.02 -24.60 -8.42
CA THR A 563 -6.61 -23.23 -8.11
C THR A 563 -7.39 -22.18 -8.92
N PHE A 564 -7.88 -22.53 -10.11
CA PHE A 564 -8.65 -21.60 -10.96
C PHE A 564 -10.17 -21.68 -10.75
N VAL A 565 -10.68 -22.62 -9.95
CA VAL A 565 -12.13 -22.71 -9.65
C VAL A 565 -12.68 -21.43 -9.00
N PRO A 566 -12.02 -20.82 -7.99
CA PRO A 566 -12.51 -19.56 -7.40
C PRO A 566 -12.51 -18.39 -8.39
N VAL A 567 -11.59 -18.37 -9.36
CA VAL A 567 -11.59 -17.38 -10.44
C VAL A 567 -12.85 -17.51 -11.28
N GLY A 568 -13.24 -18.74 -11.63
CA GLY A 568 -14.51 -19.01 -12.33
C GLY A 568 -15.74 -18.54 -11.57
N LEU A 569 -15.76 -18.75 -10.25
CA LEU A 569 -16.84 -18.26 -9.38
C LEU A 569 -16.92 -16.73 -9.40
N LEU A 570 -15.78 -16.03 -9.41
CA LEU A 570 -15.71 -14.57 -9.47
C LEU A 570 -16.22 -14.03 -10.80
N VAL A 571 -15.84 -14.68 -11.91
CA VAL A 571 -16.29 -14.31 -13.26
C VAL A 571 -17.80 -14.45 -13.38
N ALA A 572 -18.36 -15.55 -12.88
CA ALA A 572 -19.80 -15.79 -12.91
C ALA A 572 -20.58 -14.84 -11.97
N SER A 573 -19.95 -14.35 -10.90
CA SER A 573 -20.59 -13.43 -9.97
C SER A 573 -20.54 -11.98 -10.46
N LEU A 574 -19.44 -11.54 -11.10
CA LEU A 574 -19.23 -10.14 -11.50
C LEU A 574 -19.87 -9.78 -12.84
N LEU A 575 -19.84 -10.69 -13.80
CA LEU A 575 -20.27 -10.39 -15.17
C LEU A 575 -21.77 -10.64 -15.35
N ALA A 576 -22.42 -9.75 -16.12
CA ALA A 576 -23.80 -9.95 -16.53
C ALA A 576 -23.97 -11.33 -17.20
N ARG A 577 -25.02 -12.05 -16.82
CA ARG A 577 -25.25 -13.41 -17.32
C ARG A 577 -25.68 -13.38 -18.79
N LEU A 578 -25.10 -14.27 -19.57
CA LEU A 578 -25.58 -14.58 -20.92
C LEU A 578 -26.84 -15.43 -20.83
N LYS A 579 -27.65 -15.41 -21.89
CA LYS A 579 -28.93 -16.13 -21.96
C LYS A 579 -28.77 -17.65 -21.90
N THR A 580 -27.60 -18.18 -22.31
CA THR A 580 -27.32 -19.61 -22.32
C THR A 580 -26.30 -19.97 -21.23
N PRO A 581 -26.54 -21.04 -20.45
CA PRO A 581 -25.60 -21.47 -19.40
C PRO A 581 -24.25 -21.90 -20.00
N ILE A 582 -24.28 -22.55 -21.16
CA ILE A 582 -23.08 -22.92 -21.94
C ILE A 582 -22.30 -21.66 -22.33
N GLY A 583 -22.97 -20.57 -22.72
CA GLY A 583 -22.31 -19.31 -23.05
C GLY A 583 -21.54 -18.73 -21.86
N ASN A 584 -22.08 -18.84 -20.65
CA ASN A 584 -21.38 -18.40 -19.44
C ASN A 584 -20.16 -19.29 -19.14
N VAL A 585 -20.26 -20.61 -19.31
CA VAL A 585 -19.13 -21.54 -19.13
C VAL A 585 -18.02 -21.28 -20.15
N VAL A 586 -18.37 -21.12 -21.43
CA VAL A 586 -17.41 -20.78 -22.50
C VAL A 586 -16.74 -19.43 -22.24
N ARG A 587 -17.49 -18.43 -21.76
CA ARG A 587 -16.89 -17.16 -21.32
C ARG A 587 -15.93 -17.35 -20.15
N GLY A 588 -16.29 -18.20 -19.19
CA GLY A 588 -15.42 -18.60 -18.09
C GLY A 588 -14.12 -19.25 -18.57
N PHE A 589 -14.21 -20.14 -19.57
CA PHE A 589 -13.08 -20.77 -20.22
C PHE A 589 -12.11 -19.72 -20.80
N PHE A 590 -12.60 -18.79 -21.63
CA PHE A 590 -11.73 -17.78 -22.26
C PHE A 590 -11.13 -16.79 -21.26
N ILE A 591 -11.88 -16.37 -20.23
CA ILE A 591 -11.35 -15.47 -19.20
C ILE A 591 -10.32 -16.20 -18.32
N GLY A 592 -10.61 -17.45 -17.95
CA GLY A 592 -9.66 -18.31 -17.22
C GLY A 592 -8.37 -18.52 -18.00
N ALA A 593 -8.49 -18.82 -19.30
CA ALA A 593 -7.35 -18.90 -20.20
C ALA A 593 -6.58 -17.57 -20.25
N ALA A 594 -7.24 -16.45 -20.52
CA ALA A 594 -6.56 -15.15 -20.60
C ALA A 594 -5.80 -14.79 -19.31
N LEU A 595 -6.39 -15.09 -18.14
CA LEU A 595 -5.71 -14.88 -16.86
C LEU A 595 -4.54 -15.85 -16.65
N ALA A 596 -4.71 -17.12 -16.98
CA ALA A 596 -3.62 -18.10 -16.91
C ALA A 596 -2.46 -17.72 -17.85
N ALA A 597 -2.74 -17.25 -19.07
CA ALA A 597 -1.73 -16.71 -19.98
C ALA A 597 -0.97 -15.53 -19.38
N LEU A 598 -1.68 -14.59 -18.72
CA LEU A 598 -1.05 -13.46 -18.05
C LEU A 598 -0.14 -13.91 -16.91
N ILE A 599 -0.57 -14.90 -16.13
CA ILE A 599 0.21 -15.49 -15.04
C ILE A 599 1.46 -16.21 -15.58
N GLU A 600 1.32 -17.03 -16.62
CA GLU A 600 2.44 -17.73 -17.25
C GLU A 600 3.45 -16.73 -17.86
N MET A 601 2.97 -15.66 -18.50
CA MET A 601 3.83 -14.61 -19.03
C MET A 601 4.55 -13.83 -17.93
N ALA A 602 3.91 -13.62 -16.78
CA ALA A 602 4.59 -13.06 -15.61
C ALA A 602 5.64 -14.04 -15.04
N GLN A 603 5.33 -15.34 -14.99
CA GLN A 603 6.24 -16.39 -14.52
C GLN A 603 7.43 -16.61 -15.46
N LEU A 604 7.28 -16.34 -16.75
CA LEU A 604 8.40 -16.32 -17.70
C LEU A 604 9.50 -15.37 -17.22
N LEU A 605 9.12 -14.20 -16.68
CA LEU A 605 10.05 -13.20 -16.16
C LEU A 605 10.61 -13.55 -14.78
N VAL A 606 10.05 -14.52 -14.05
CA VAL A 606 10.51 -14.91 -12.70
C VAL A 606 11.51 -16.07 -12.83
N TYR A 607 12.80 -15.85 -12.58
CA TYR A 607 13.86 -16.83 -12.93
C TYR A 607 13.68 -18.21 -12.25
N SER A 608 13.21 -18.22 -11.00
CA SER A 608 12.98 -19.44 -10.22
C SER A 608 11.73 -20.24 -10.62
N ARG A 609 10.81 -19.67 -11.40
CA ARG A 609 9.55 -20.34 -11.77
C ARG A 609 9.64 -21.07 -13.11
N VAL A 610 8.95 -22.21 -13.20
CA VAL A 610 8.72 -22.92 -14.46
C VAL A 610 7.46 -22.36 -15.10
N THR A 611 7.53 -22.03 -16.39
CA THR A 611 6.35 -21.65 -17.18
C THR A 611 5.95 -22.79 -18.10
N ASN A 612 4.65 -23.05 -18.22
CA ASN A 612 4.10 -24.13 -19.03
C ASN A 612 2.85 -23.71 -19.78
N GLY A 613 2.88 -23.74 -21.12
CA GLY A 613 1.71 -23.37 -21.93
C GLY A 613 0.49 -24.29 -21.74
N ALA A 614 0.67 -25.53 -21.24
CA ALA A 614 -0.45 -26.40 -20.90
C ALA A 614 -1.29 -25.89 -19.71
N ASP A 615 -0.69 -25.07 -18.82
CA ASP A 615 -1.38 -24.49 -17.67
C ASP A 615 -2.49 -23.51 -18.09
N LEU A 616 -2.43 -23.01 -19.32
CA LEU A 616 -3.51 -22.26 -19.96
C LEU A 616 -4.82 -23.06 -19.99
N LEU A 617 -4.73 -24.33 -20.38
CA LEU A 617 -5.90 -25.22 -20.49
C LEU A 617 -6.43 -25.62 -19.12
N TRP A 618 -5.53 -25.91 -18.18
CA TRP A 618 -5.94 -26.30 -16.81
C TRP A 618 -6.56 -25.12 -16.06
N GLY A 619 -6.03 -23.91 -16.25
CA GLY A 619 -6.64 -22.68 -15.73
C GLY A 619 -8.01 -22.40 -16.36
N ALA A 620 -8.15 -22.59 -17.68
CA ALA A 620 -9.43 -22.45 -18.38
C ALA A 620 -10.47 -23.48 -17.92
N LEU A 621 -10.06 -24.73 -17.72
CA LEU A 621 -10.91 -25.80 -17.19
C LEU A 621 -11.38 -25.48 -15.76
N GLY A 622 -10.47 -25.05 -14.89
CA GLY A 622 -10.78 -24.65 -13.52
C GLY A 622 -11.81 -23.52 -13.46
N ALA A 623 -11.59 -22.45 -14.25
CA ALA A 623 -12.53 -21.35 -14.33
C ALA A 623 -13.91 -21.79 -14.87
N SER A 624 -13.93 -22.69 -15.86
CA SER A 624 -15.18 -23.24 -16.41
C SER A 624 -15.98 -24.00 -15.36
N ILE A 625 -15.31 -24.83 -14.55
CA ILE A 625 -15.92 -25.55 -13.41
C ILE A 625 -16.49 -24.56 -12.41
N GLY A 626 -15.73 -23.50 -12.07
CA GLY A 626 -16.20 -22.44 -11.17
C GLY A 626 -17.47 -21.75 -11.66
N VAL A 627 -17.55 -21.41 -12.96
CA VAL A 627 -18.76 -20.83 -13.54
C VAL A 627 -19.93 -21.83 -13.51
N ALA A 628 -19.69 -23.08 -13.89
CA ALA A 628 -20.71 -24.14 -13.89
C ALA A 628 -21.30 -24.36 -12.49
N CYS A 629 -20.48 -24.32 -11.43
CA CYS A 629 -20.93 -24.42 -10.05
C CYS A 629 -21.93 -23.33 -9.67
N LEU A 630 -21.72 -22.07 -10.09
CA LEU A 630 -22.63 -20.96 -9.79
C LEU A 630 -23.91 -21.02 -10.64
N GLU A 631 -23.80 -21.44 -11.90
CA GLU A 631 -24.93 -21.62 -12.82
C GLU A 631 -25.86 -22.76 -12.38
N ALA A 632 -25.31 -23.90 -11.96
CA ALA A 632 -26.08 -25.01 -11.40
C ALA A 632 -26.87 -24.60 -10.14
N GLY A 633 -26.27 -23.76 -9.30
CA GLY A 633 -26.91 -23.22 -8.09
C GLY A 633 -28.02 -22.20 -8.35
N THR A 634 -28.03 -21.53 -9.51
CA THR A 634 -28.96 -20.43 -9.81
C THR A 634 -30.03 -20.77 -10.83
N THR A 635 -29.77 -21.69 -11.75
CA THR A 635 -30.82 -22.32 -12.59
C THR A 635 -31.84 -23.06 -11.71
N SER A 636 -31.38 -23.58 -10.57
CA SER A 636 -32.25 -24.17 -9.53
C SER A 636 -33.09 -23.14 -8.74
N GLN A 637 -32.78 -21.84 -8.75
CA GLN A 637 -33.53 -20.82 -8.01
C GLN A 637 -34.78 -20.33 -8.74
N ALA A 638 -34.83 -20.46 -10.07
CA ALA A 638 -36.00 -20.01 -10.86
C ALA A 638 -37.21 -20.94 -10.76
N VAL A 639 -37.07 -22.17 -10.21
CA VAL A 639 -38.14 -23.19 -10.21
C VAL A 639 -38.37 -23.90 -8.86
N ARG A 640 -37.61 -23.68 -7.78
CA ARG A 640 -37.72 -24.55 -6.58
C ARG A 640 -38.55 -24.01 -5.42
N GLN A 641 -39.67 -24.71 -5.16
CA GLN A 641 -40.09 -25.12 -3.81
C GLN A 641 -38.88 -25.65 -3.00
N PRO A 642 -38.82 -25.48 -1.66
CA PRO A 642 -37.67 -25.89 -0.87
C PRO A 642 -37.48 -27.42 -0.95
N ARG A 643 -36.43 -27.89 -1.62
CA ARG A 643 -36.12 -29.34 -1.67
C ARG A 643 -34.65 -29.67 -1.36
N SER A 644 -34.52 -30.55 -0.36
CA SER A 644 -33.51 -31.58 -0.03
C SER A 644 -32.01 -31.27 -0.02
N SER A 645 -31.50 -30.20 -0.61
CA SER A 645 -30.08 -29.81 -0.53
C SER A 645 -29.75 -28.99 0.74
N ASP A 646 -30.76 -28.71 1.56
CA ASP A 646 -30.66 -27.92 2.79
C ASP A 646 -30.41 -28.78 4.03
N ARG A 647 -29.80 -29.94 3.83
CA ARG A 647 -29.48 -30.82 4.94
C ARG A 647 -28.07 -30.50 5.41
N PRO A 648 -27.86 -30.13 6.69
CA PRO A 648 -26.55 -29.77 7.20
C PRO A 648 -25.52 -30.89 7.00
N TRP A 649 -25.96 -32.16 7.00
CA TRP A 649 -25.10 -33.30 6.71
C TRP A 649 -24.47 -33.28 5.32
N ALA A 650 -25.10 -32.69 4.30
CA ALA A 650 -24.50 -32.61 2.97
C ALA A 650 -23.24 -31.73 2.98
N TRP A 651 -23.23 -30.66 3.77
CA TRP A 651 -22.05 -29.81 3.96
C TRP A 651 -20.96 -30.50 4.77
N PHE A 652 -21.33 -31.31 5.76
CA PHE A 652 -20.37 -32.14 6.49
C PHE A 652 -19.77 -33.24 5.59
N CYS A 653 -20.56 -33.86 4.70
CA CYS A 653 -20.05 -34.80 3.70
C CYS A 653 -19.12 -34.12 2.70
N LEU A 654 -19.44 -32.91 2.24
CA LEU A 654 -18.56 -32.11 1.38
C LEU A 654 -17.26 -31.74 2.09
N ALA A 655 -17.32 -31.34 3.36
CA ALA A 655 -16.14 -31.07 4.16
C ALA A 655 -15.27 -32.32 4.33
N ALA A 656 -15.88 -33.49 4.57
CA ALA A 656 -15.17 -34.76 4.65
C ALA A 656 -14.52 -35.15 3.31
N ALA A 657 -15.23 -34.99 2.19
CA ALA A 657 -14.68 -35.23 0.86
C ALA A 657 -13.51 -34.28 0.55
N TYR A 658 -13.62 -33.02 0.95
CA TYR A 658 -12.53 -32.05 0.80
C TYR A 658 -11.34 -32.37 1.72
N ALA A 659 -11.56 -32.88 2.93
CA ALA A 659 -10.48 -33.37 3.79
C ALA A 659 -9.71 -34.53 3.15
N VAL A 660 -10.39 -35.42 2.41
CA VAL A 660 -9.73 -36.47 1.61
C VAL A 660 -8.90 -35.86 0.48
N ILE A 661 -9.40 -34.83 -0.20
CA ILE A 661 -8.63 -34.09 -1.22
C ILE A 661 -7.36 -33.49 -0.60
N LEU A 662 -7.46 -32.87 0.58
CA LEU A 662 -6.30 -32.33 1.28
C LEU A 662 -5.29 -33.43 1.61
N ALA A 663 -5.75 -34.56 2.13
CA ALA A 663 -4.88 -35.70 2.39
C ALA A 663 -4.15 -36.15 1.11
N VAL A 664 -4.86 -36.29 -0.02
CA VAL A 664 -4.25 -36.63 -1.32
C VAL A 664 -3.19 -35.60 -1.75
N VAL A 665 -3.48 -34.30 -1.59
CA VAL A 665 -2.58 -33.22 -2.02
C VAL A 665 -1.31 -33.15 -1.16
N PHE A 666 -1.44 -33.33 0.16
CA PHE A 666 -0.30 -33.22 1.07
C PHE A 666 0.50 -34.53 1.20
N TRP A 667 -0.12 -35.69 0.94
CA TRP A 667 0.56 -37.00 0.97
C TRP A 667 1.26 -37.38 -0.34
N TYR A 668 1.00 -36.69 -1.45
CA TYR A 668 1.76 -36.88 -2.68
C TYR A 668 3.28 -36.63 -2.45
N PRO A 669 4.20 -37.52 -2.90
CA PRO A 669 4.07 -38.57 -3.92
C PRO A 669 3.67 -39.99 -3.47
N PHE A 670 3.07 -40.18 -2.28
CA PHE A 670 2.62 -41.50 -1.76
C PHE A 670 3.71 -42.58 -1.67
N THR A 671 4.98 -42.18 -1.66
CA THR A 671 6.10 -43.10 -1.46
C THR A 671 6.30 -43.32 0.03
N PHE A 672 5.72 -44.39 0.59
CA PHE A 672 5.85 -44.66 2.03
C PHE A 672 7.15 -45.40 2.34
N THR A 673 7.90 -44.92 3.34
CA THR A 673 9.04 -45.64 3.91
C THR A 673 8.58 -46.53 5.06
N THR A 674 9.17 -47.72 5.15
CA THR A 674 8.97 -48.68 6.25
C THR A 674 10.17 -48.73 7.20
N GLN A 675 11.18 -47.88 6.99
CA GLN A 675 12.39 -47.86 7.81
C GLN A 675 12.11 -47.28 9.20
N LYS A 676 12.05 -48.15 10.21
CA LYS A 676 11.75 -47.78 11.61
C LYS A 676 12.65 -46.67 12.17
N ARG A 677 13.96 -46.71 11.86
CA ARG A 677 14.93 -45.70 12.34
C ARG A 677 14.61 -44.30 11.83
N LEU A 678 14.32 -44.16 10.54
CA LEU A 678 13.97 -42.89 9.90
C LEU A 678 12.63 -42.35 10.43
N ILE A 679 11.66 -43.24 10.67
CA ILE A 679 10.35 -42.88 11.24
C ILE A 679 10.50 -42.33 12.67
N LEU A 680 11.30 -42.99 13.52
CA LEU A 680 11.54 -42.53 14.91
C LEU A 680 12.26 -41.18 14.96
N GLU A 681 13.25 -40.97 14.09
CA GLU A 681 13.96 -39.69 13.98
C GLU A 681 13.00 -38.56 13.58
N ARG A 682 12.13 -38.80 12.60
CA ARG A 682 11.14 -37.81 12.14
C ARG A 682 10.03 -37.55 13.16
N LEU A 683 9.61 -38.57 13.88
CA LEU A 683 8.64 -38.39 14.97
C LEU A 683 9.21 -37.47 16.06
N SER A 684 10.50 -37.62 16.41
CA SER A 684 11.18 -36.69 17.33
C SER A 684 11.35 -35.30 16.72
N GLY A 685 11.56 -35.21 15.40
CA GLY A 685 11.65 -33.95 14.66
C GLY A 685 10.32 -33.19 14.51
N MET A 686 9.18 -33.87 14.62
CA MET A 686 7.85 -33.24 14.54
C MET A 686 7.59 -32.29 15.70
N ALA A 687 8.15 -32.58 16.89
CA ALA A 687 8.02 -31.77 18.09
C ALA A 687 9.04 -30.61 18.17
N ARG A 688 9.63 -30.22 17.04
CA ARG A 688 10.48 -29.02 16.96
C ARG A 688 9.70 -27.78 17.36
N VAL A 689 10.45 -26.78 17.80
CA VAL A 689 9.92 -25.46 18.13
C VAL A 689 9.17 -24.91 16.90
N PRO A 690 7.90 -24.49 17.04
CA PRO A 690 7.16 -23.93 15.92
C PRO A 690 7.90 -22.79 15.22
N PHE A 691 7.75 -22.67 13.92
CA PHE A 691 8.41 -21.69 13.05
C PHE A 691 9.95 -21.79 12.98
N SER A 692 10.60 -22.69 13.74
CA SER A 692 12.06 -22.85 13.69
C SER A 692 12.58 -23.30 12.31
N ALA A 693 11.85 -24.18 11.62
CA ALA A 693 12.21 -24.61 10.27
C ALA A 693 12.07 -23.47 9.24
N LEU A 694 11.12 -22.55 9.46
CA LEU A 694 10.92 -21.37 8.60
C LEU A 694 12.01 -20.33 8.84
N TYR A 695 12.47 -20.19 10.09
CA TYR A 695 13.56 -19.28 10.48
C TYR A 695 14.88 -19.59 9.77
N TRP A 696 15.21 -20.87 9.61
CA TRP A 696 16.44 -21.28 8.91
C TRP A 696 16.29 -21.39 7.39
N GLY A 697 15.07 -21.27 6.87
CA GLY A 697 14.79 -21.27 5.45
C GLY A 697 14.99 -19.88 4.83
N THR A 698 15.05 -19.82 3.50
CA THR A 698 14.96 -18.55 2.79
C THR A 698 13.57 -17.93 3.02
N ASP A 699 13.49 -16.60 3.22
CA ASP A 699 12.24 -15.85 3.39
C ASP A 699 11.16 -16.24 2.36
N TRP A 700 11.59 -16.42 1.11
CA TRP A 700 10.72 -16.79 0.01
C TRP A 700 10.08 -18.17 0.12
N ASN A 701 10.87 -19.17 0.53
CA ASN A 701 10.35 -20.49 0.81
C ASN A 701 9.38 -20.42 2.00
N ALA A 702 9.71 -19.66 3.04
CA ALA A 702 8.85 -19.50 4.21
C ALA A 702 7.49 -18.91 3.81
N MET A 703 7.46 -17.81 3.06
CA MET A 703 6.22 -17.20 2.54
C MET A 703 5.40 -18.18 1.70
N THR A 704 6.06 -18.93 0.81
CA THR A 704 5.41 -19.92 -0.07
C THR A 704 4.77 -21.06 0.73
N GLN A 705 5.47 -21.55 1.76
CA GLN A 705 4.98 -22.60 2.65
C GLN A 705 3.77 -22.12 3.47
N ILE A 706 3.87 -20.93 4.06
CA ILE A 706 2.78 -20.31 4.82
C ILE A 706 1.54 -20.14 3.93
N ALA A 707 1.71 -19.49 2.77
CA ALA A 707 0.59 -19.23 1.86
C ALA A 707 -0.07 -20.53 1.40
N ARG A 708 0.71 -21.54 0.98
CA ARG A 708 0.17 -22.83 0.54
C ARG A 708 -0.64 -23.49 1.66
N LYS A 709 -0.08 -23.62 2.86
CA LYS A 709 -0.71 -24.37 3.96
C LYS A 709 -1.98 -23.69 4.46
N VAL A 710 -1.97 -22.36 4.59
CA VAL A 710 -3.14 -21.57 5.01
C VAL A 710 -4.23 -21.62 3.94
N LEU A 711 -3.91 -21.34 2.66
CA LEU A 711 -4.92 -21.20 1.61
C LEU A 711 -5.67 -22.50 1.33
N TRP A 712 -5.02 -23.65 1.38
CA TRP A 712 -5.67 -24.95 1.12
C TRP A 712 -6.65 -25.35 2.23
N PHE A 713 -6.47 -24.89 3.47
CA PHE A 713 -7.37 -25.22 4.59
C PHE A 713 -8.56 -24.25 4.76
N ILE A 714 -8.52 -23.06 4.14
CA ILE A 714 -9.65 -22.11 4.15
C ILE A 714 -10.97 -22.75 3.69
N PRO A 715 -11.05 -23.47 2.56
CA PRO A 715 -12.31 -24.08 2.12
C PRO A 715 -12.86 -25.12 3.10
N LEU A 716 -11.99 -25.87 3.79
CA LEU A 716 -12.42 -26.86 4.78
C LEU A 716 -13.19 -26.19 5.93
N GLY A 717 -12.62 -25.12 6.50
CA GLY A 717 -13.27 -24.33 7.56
C GLY A 717 -14.56 -23.67 7.08
N GLY A 718 -14.59 -23.20 5.83
CA GLY A 718 -15.79 -22.65 5.20
C GLY A 718 -16.92 -23.69 5.07
N LEU A 719 -16.64 -24.87 4.52
CA LEU A 719 -17.65 -25.93 4.36
C LEU A 719 -18.25 -26.36 5.71
N LEU A 720 -17.42 -26.53 6.73
CA LEU A 720 -17.86 -26.82 8.09
C LEU A 720 -18.71 -25.69 8.68
N ALA A 721 -18.28 -24.44 8.53
CA ALA A 721 -19.07 -23.28 8.96
C ALA A 721 -20.46 -23.26 8.34
N ARG A 722 -20.63 -23.72 7.09
CA ARG A 722 -21.93 -23.73 6.42
C ARG A 722 -22.86 -24.75 7.06
N GLY A 723 -22.35 -25.96 7.30
CA GLY A 723 -23.08 -27.00 8.03
C GLY A 723 -23.45 -26.54 9.43
N ILE A 724 -22.49 -25.97 10.17
CA ILE A 724 -22.69 -25.44 11.53
C ILE A 724 -23.75 -24.33 11.53
N ALA A 725 -23.70 -23.37 10.60
CA ALA A 725 -24.68 -22.29 10.52
C ALA A 725 -26.10 -22.84 10.33
N MET A 726 -26.28 -23.82 9.45
CA MET A 726 -27.59 -24.46 9.20
C MET A 726 -28.13 -25.26 10.40
N VAL A 727 -27.27 -25.88 11.20
CA VAL A 727 -27.70 -26.54 12.45
C VAL A 727 -28.02 -25.49 13.53
N ALA A 728 -27.16 -24.48 13.66
CA ALA A 728 -27.26 -23.44 14.66
C ALA A 728 -28.48 -22.52 14.46
N THR A 729 -29.02 -22.39 13.24
CA THR A 729 -30.30 -21.70 13.01
C THR A 729 -31.46 -22.33 13.76
N SER A 730 -31.43 -23.65 13.96
CA SER A 730 -32.47 -24.39 14.69
C SER A 730 -32.23 -24.39 16.21
N SER A 731 -31.00 -24.12 16.67
CA SER A 731 -30.64 -24.13 18.09
C SER A 731 -29.47 -23.16 18.39
N PRO A 732 -29.75 -21.86 18.57
CA PRO A 732 -28.70 -20.83 18.74
C PRO A 732 -27.76 -21.05 19.92
N ARG A 733 -28.24 -21.72 20.98
CA ARG A 733 -27.44 -22.06 22.17
C ARG A 733 -26.32 -23.08 21.89
N GLN A 734 -26.45 -23.91 20.86
CA GLN A 734 -25.46 -24.92 20.49
C GLN A 734 -24.36 -24.35 19.56
N ARG A 735 -24.55 -23.15 19.01
CA ARG A 735 -23.61 -22.52 18.08
C ARG A 735 -22.16 -22.50 18.57
N PRO A 736 -21.82 -22.05 19.80
CA PRO A 736 -20.43 -22.04 20.26
C PRO A 736 -19.85 -23.46 20.39
N VAL A 737 -20.66 -24.43 20.82
CA VAL A 737 -20.24 -25.84 20.95
C VAL A 737 -19.94 -26.44 19.56
N LEU A 738 -20.81 -26.21 18.58
CA LEU A 738 -20.61 -26.68 17.21
C LEU A 738 -19.39 -26.05 16.53
N ILE A 739 -19.11 -24.77 16.82
CA ILE A 739 -17.87 -24.12 16.38
C ILE A 739 -16.66 -24.82 17.02
N GLY A 740 -16.69 -25.07 18.33
CA GLY A 740 -15.62 -25.80 19.02
C GLY A 740 -15.39 -27.20 18.45
N VAL A 741 -16.44 -27.96 18.18
CA VAL A 741 -16.35 -29.29 17.54
C VAL A 741 -15.79 -29.17 16.12
N GLY A 742 -16.20 -28.15 15.35
CA GLY A 742 -15.68 -27.89 14.02
C GLY A 742 -14.17 -27.61 14.01
N LEU A 743 -13.68 -26.80 14.95
CA LEU A 743 -12.26 -26.49 15.10
C LEU A 743 -11.46 -27.74 15.54
N LEU A 744 -12.00 -28.54 16.46
CA LEU A 744 -11.38 -29.81 16.83
C LEU A 744 -11.30 -30.79 15.64
N ALA A 745 -12.32 -30.79 14.76
CA ALA A 745 -12.32 -31.62 13.56
C ALA A 745 -11.25 -31.16 12.55
N THR A 746 -11.07 -29.85 12.33
CA THR A 746 -10.02 -29.34 11.44
C THR A 746 -8.62 -29.59 12.00
N LEU A 747 -8.45 -29.45 13.32
CA LEU A 747 -7.22 -29.78 14.00
C LEU A 747 -6.88 -31.28 13.88
N ALA A 748 -7.86 -32.16 14.04
CA ALA A 748 -7.68 -33.60 13.82
C ALA A 748 -7.23 -33.93 12.38
N VAL A 749 -7.82 -33.27 11.37
CA VAL A 749 -7.39 -33.42 9.97
C VAL A 749 -5.96 -32.91 9.77
N ALA A 750 -5.61 -31.76 10.34
CA ALA A 750 -4.26 -31.19 10.28
C ALA A 750 -3.21 -32.11 10.90
N VAL A 751 -3.48 -32.63 12.11
CA VAL A 751 -2.62 -33.58 12.82
C VAL A 751 -2.47 -34.88 12.01
N ALA A 752 -3.57 -35.42 11.47
CA ALA A 752 -3.52 -36.64 10.67
C ALA A 752 -2.68 -36.47 9.40
N ILE A 753 -2.78 -35.31 8.74
CA ILE A 753 -1.99 -35.00 7.55
C ILE A 753 -0.49 -34.99 7.88
N GLU A 754 -0.07 -34.28 8.93
CA GLU A 754 1.34 -34.23 9.33
C GLU A 754 1.86 -35.58 9.85
N PHE A 755 1.04 -36.30 10.61
CA PHE A 755 1.44 -37.60 11.14
C PHE A 755 1.76 -38.62 10.04
N VAL A 756 0.97 -38.64 8.96
CA VAL A 756 1.25 -39.50 7.80
C VAL A 756 2.47 -39.02 7.00
N GLN A 757 2.77 -37.72 6.99
CA GLN A 757 3.97 -37.19 6.32
C GLN A 757 5.28 -37.70 6.94
N ILE A 758 5.27 -38.14 8.21
CA ILE A 758 6.42 -38.83 8.84
C ILE A 758 6.88 -40.02 7.98
N LEU A 759 5.92 -40.73 7.37
CA LEU A 759 6.16 -41.92 6.54
C LEU A 759 6.62 -41.58 5.12
N LEU A 760 6.69 -40.31 4.71
CA LEU A 760 7.00 -39.91 3.33
C LEU A 760 8.42 -39.33 3.20
N PRO A 761 9.38 -39.99 2.53
CA PRO A 761 10.79 -39.57 2.47
C PRO A 761 11.02 -38.12 2.04
N GLY A 762 10.23 -37.60 1.10
CA GLY A 762 10.34 -36.23 0.59
C GLY A 762 9.62 -35.16 1.41
N LYS A 763 9.06 -35.51 2.58
CA LYS A 763 8.33 -34.60 3.47
C LYS A 763 8.94 -34.59 4.87
N ILE A 764 8.80 -33.46 5.55
CA ILE A 764 9.23 -33.27 6.93
C ILE A 764 7.98 -32.85 7.69
N ALA A 765 7.58 -33.68 8.65
CA ALA A 765 6.47 -33.34 9.54
C ALA A 765 6.90 -32.27 10.55
N ASP A 766 6.10 -31.23 10.72
CA ASP A 766 6.42 -30.11 11.62
C ASP A 766 5.15 -29.61 12.33
N LEU A 767 5.24 -29.38 13.64
CA LEU A 767 4.17 -28.77 14.43
C LEU A 767 3.75 -27.40 13.87
N THR A 768 4.68 -26.66 13.27
CA THR A 768 4.43 -25.40 12.53
C THR A 768 3.33 -25.57 11.49
N ASP A 769 3.33 -26.69 10.78
CA ASP A 769 2.43 -26.92 9.66
C ASP A 769 1.00 -27.16 10.16
N ILE A 770 0.85 -27.84 11.29
CA ILE A 770 -0.44 -28.01 11.98
C ILE A 770 -1.04 -26.66 12.34
N PHE A 771 -0.23 -25.74 12.90
CA PHE A 771 -0.69 -24.39 13.21
C PHE A 771 -1.13 -23.63 11.95
N LEU A 772 -0.36 -23.72 10.87
CA LEU A 772 -0.69 -23.05 9.60
C LEU A 772 -1.98 -23.60 8.97
N TYR A 773 -2.19 -24.90 9.02
CA TYR A 773 -3.44 -25.54 8.59
C TYR A 773 -4.63 -25.05 9.40
N GLU A 774 -4.51 -25.03 10.72
CA GLU A 774 -5.59 -24.61 11.61
C GLU A 774 -5.92 -23.12 11.47
N ILE A 775 -4.90 -22.26 11.28
CA ILE A 775 -5.11 -20.83 10.95
C ILE A 775 -5.95 -20.70 9.66
N GLY A 776 -5.63 -21.47 8.62
CA GLY A 776 -6.41 -21.49 7.39
C GLY A 776 -7.86 -21.88 7.62
N ALA A 777 -8.10 -22.95 8.37
CA ALA A 777 -9.45 -23.40 8.73
C ALA A 777 -10.23 -22.35 9.54
N ILE A 778 -9.60 -21.73 10.55
CA ILE A 778 -10.22 -20.66 11.36
C ILE A 778 -10.62 -19.48 10.48
N ILE A 779 -9.76 -19.05 9.57
CA ILE A 779 -10.07 -17.95 8.63
C ILE A 779 -11.30 -18.31 7.80
N GLY A 780 -11.32 -19.50 7.19
CA GLY A 780 -12.45 -19.95 6.39
C GLY A 780 -13.76 -20.03 7.19
N MET A 781 -13.70 -20.54 8.40
CA MET A 781 -14.84 -20.67 9.30
C MET A 781 -15.36 -19.29 9.73
N TRP A 782 -14.47 -18.39 10.15
CA TRP A 782 -14.79 -17.02 10.56
C TRP A 782 -15.44 -16.22 9.43
N VAL A 783 -14.85 -16.30 8.23
CA VAL A 783 -15.35 -15.62 7.04
C VAL A 783 -16.80 -16.04 6.76
N LEU A 784 -17.08 -17.34 6.74
CA LEU A 784 -18.40 -17.83 6.39
C LEU A 784 -19.44 -17.62 7.50
N LEU A 785 -19.08 -17.80 8.77
CA LEU A 785 -19.97 -17.53 9.91
C LEU A 785 -20.31 -16.04 10.07
N SER A 786 -19.48 -15.16 9.50
CA SER A 786 -19.69 -13.72 9.44
C SER A 786 -20.63 -13.29 8.30
N LEU A 787 -21.03 -14.21 7.42
CA LEU A 787 -22.08 -13.98 6.44
C LEU A 787 -23.44 -14.17 7.13
N PRO A 788 -24.33 -13.15 7.16
CA PRO A 788 -25.68 -13.38 7.64
C PRO A 788 -26.38 -14.40 6.76
N ASP A 789 -27.10 -15.35 7.38
CA ASP A 789 -27.86 -16.36 6.67
C ASP A 789 -28.82 -15.68 5.69
N LEU A 790 -28.67 -16.00 4.41
CA LEU A 790 -29.49 -15.49 3.31
C LEU A 790 -31.00 -15.74 3.52
N ARG A 791 -31.38 -16.56 4.51
CA ARG A 791 -32.76 -16.91 4.86
C ARG A 791 -33.44 -16.00 5.86
N ALA A 792 -32.69 -15.23 6.66
CA ALA A 792 -33.27 -14.47 7.78
C ALA A 792 -34.12 -13.24 7.34
N LYS A 793 -34.32 -13.02 6.03
CA LYS A 793 -35.08 -11.88 5.49
C LYS A 793 -36.47 -12.21 4.95
N ALA A 794 -36.95 -13.45 5.08
CA ALA A 794 -38.31 -13.81 4.66
C ALA A 794 -39.24 -14.02 5.88
N THR A 795 -39.39 -13.01 6.72
CA THR A 795 -40.61 -12.92 7.56
C THR A 795 -41.66 -12.17 6.74
N PRO A 796 -42.80 -12.80 6.37
CA PRO A 796 -43.89 -12.08 5.73
C PRO A 796 -44.38 -11.01 6.71
N THR A 797 -44.49 -9.78 6.24
CA THR A 797 -45.21 -8.71 6.93
C THR A 797 -46.62 -9.22 7.26
N PRO A 798 -47.07 -9.20 8.52
CA PRO A 798 -48.47 -9.48 8.82
C PRO A 798 -49.32 -8.41 8.11
N LYS A 799 -50.37 -8.87 7.43
CA LYS A 799 -51.37 -8.02 6.76
C LYS A 799 -52.11 -7.17 7.78
#